data_AF-A0A358SYJ7-F1
#
_entry.id   AF-A0A358SYJ7-F1
#
_cell.length_a   1.000
_cell.length_b   1.000
_cell.length_c   1.000
_cell.angle_alpha   90.00
_cell.angle_beta   90.00
_cell.angle_gamma   90.00
#
_symmetry.space_group_name_H-M   'P 1'
#
loop_
_entity.id
_entity.type
_entity.pdbx_description
1 polymer ?
#
loop_
_entity_poly.entity_id
_entity_poly.type
_entity_poly.pdbx_seq_one_letter_code
_entity_poly.pdbx_strand_id
1 'polypeptide(L)'
;MKRIIAPASAFCVLHLVLGVLSSRCGAEDSKAAYRFYLDGNLSKAAAAYMRLAAAEPAEIAPLMDAAMVYKQLDRYAEAAGALEKALRLDPYQSDLLAELGWLKFHQAEYETAQAYFERALKLQPPHARAVLGLSGVYSNLGDKGKTLECLERYRKLRPDFAGVDYIMAWNFMNFKMYREAQESLIEALRKDASFVEARLPLAGIYAREGKFNEAWNQYYRALDYAPNHPIASKMMKVLEGKLSKQPEEIRPPFRIVKPLKMEPVPVLSELARSVKVRVGIGTGNTGKQGRNNILKFKSYEGLTVRGKTSGKIYAAIPPDEVWTTAYENGKVMLKNPKGVVYGNFSGAILLRPNNLKRGTIVFENTPGCQNPWFKYSDRQYRGMMEISPVTGRGLGVVNVVDMEVYLLGVVPSEVSSQWPYESLKAQAVLARTQAIIRRARGGTHKADGYHMCDGQHCQAYKGVMTEANSTDRAVLETEGELLTYHARPAYTFYHSNCGGYIQASGEVTGWGDSPYLTTHQDLPSDLAVPIDSPWKFHQWITGSPPANCNYPGMVRSSEFRWLRIIRHSDMEFRINRDYKIGTLLGLTPLKRSPSGNVNSIKITGSRKTVVIEREHLIRNILGFSSLKSTLFFMEVNRFKNGKIRNYWLYGGGWGHGIGMCQSGAAGMAGKYGKTYREIIEFYFPGTKIKKLRYVRKKPAIAAKPAPQ
;
A
#
# COMPACT_ATOMS: atom_id res chain seq x y z
N MET A 1 26.23 -28.38 78.04
CA MET A 1 26.59 -28.57 76.62
C MET A 1 25.50 -27.96 75.75
N LYS A 2 25.79 -26.80 75.12
CA LYS A 2 24.87 -26.02 74.28
C LYS A 2 24.93 -26.54 72.82
N ARG A 3 23.78 -26.83 72.21
CA ARG A 3 23.65 -27.01 70.75
C ARG A 3 23.30 -25.64 70.13
N ILE A 4 24.11 -25.20 69.17
CA ILE A 4 23.89 -24.00 68.36
C ILE A 4 23.30 -24.46 67.03
N ILE A 5 22.12 -23.95 66.68
CA ILE A 5 21.49 -24.06 65.36
C ILE A 5 21.77 -22.73 64.65
N ALA A 6 22.44 -22.78 63.49
CA ALA A 6 22.67 -21.63 62.61
C ALA A 6 21.63 -21.62 61.45
N PRO A 7 21.20 -20.46 60.91
CA PRO A 7 20.08 -20.39 59.99
C PRO A 7 20.53 -20.52 58.51
N ALA A 8 19.86 -21.42 57.77
CA ALA A 8 20.09 -21.67 56.33
C ALA A 8 19.34 -20.69 55.39
N SER A 9 18.84 -19.55 55.88
CA SER A 9 17.89 -18.69 55.16
C SER A 9 18.50 -17.48 54.43
N ALA A 10 19.80 -17.20 54.59
CA ALA A 10 20.44 -16.03 53.94
C ALA A 10 20.99 -16.31 52.53
N PHE A 11 21.40 -17.56 52.23
CA PHE A 11 22.00 -17.91 50.93
C PHE A 11 20.96 -18.02 49.80
N CYS A 12 19.74 -18.48 50.09
CA CYS A 12 18.66 -18.55 49.08
C CYS A 12 18.17 -17.16 48.64
N VAL A 13 18.12 -16.18 49.55
CA VAL A 13 17.66 -14.82 49.23
C VAL A 13 18.70 -14.07 48.39
N LEU A 14 20.00 -14.27 48.65
CA LEU A 14 21.06 -13.63 47.87
C LEU A 14 21.16 -14.17 46.43
N HIS A 15 20.98 -15.48 46.22
CA HIS A 15 20.89 -16.06 44.87
C HIS A 15 19.62 -15.65 44.12
N LEU A 16 18.49 -15.52 44.80
CA LEU A 16 17.26 -15.01 44.17
C LEU A 16 17.41 -13.54 43.76
N VAL A 17 18.03 -12.71 44.62
CA VAL A 17 18.26 -11.28 44.35
C VAL A 17 19.32 -11.08 43.25
N LEU A 18 20.41 -11.85 43.25
CA LEU A 18 21.42 -11.84 42.17
C LEU A 18 20.86 -12.35 40.85
N GLY A 19 20.02 -13.40 40.85
CA GLY A 19 19.35 -13.90 39.64
C GLY A 19 18.33 -12.90 39.08
N VAL A 20 17.60 -12.18 39.94
CA VAL A 20 16.67 -11.11 39.53
C VAL A 20 17.40 -9.86 39.03
N LEU A 21 18.56 -9.52 39.61
CA LEU A 21 19.39 -8.41 39.13
C LEU A 21 20.10 -8.73 37.80
N SER A 22 20.61 -9.95 37.64
CA SER A 22 21.23 -10.43 36.39
C SER A 22 20.22 -10.47 35.25
N SER A 23 19.02 -11.02 35.49
CA SER A 23 17.96 -11.09 34.46
C SER A 23 17.40 -9.71 34.09
N ARG A 24 17.34 -8.75 35.04
CA ARG A 24 16.99 -7.35 34.72
C ARG A 24 18.07 -6.65 33.90
N CYS A 25 19.35 -6.92 34.15
CA CYS A 25 20.46 -6.36 33.38
C CYS A 25 20.47 -6.90 31.95
N GLY A 26 20.34 -8.23 31.78
CA GLY A 26 20.26 -8.87 30.46
C GLY A 26 19.08 -8.39 29.61
N ALA A 27 17.93 -8.12 30.24
CA ALA A 27 16.76 -7.56 29.55
C ALA A 27 16.99 -6.13 29.02
N GLU A 28 17.65 -5.25 29.79
CA GLU A 28 17.98 -3.90 29.32
C GLU A 28 19.06 -3.90 28.24
N ASP A 29 20.06 -4.77 28.36
CA ASP A 29 21.11 -4.94 27.35
C ASP A 29 20.55 -5.51 26.04
N SER A 30 19.58 -6.43 26.11
CA SER A 30 18.85 -6.94 24.93
C SER A 30 18.04 -5.84 24.23
N LYS A 31 17.32 -5.01 24.99
CA LYS A 31 16.63 -3.83 24.44
C LYS A 31 17.61 -2.86 23.77
N ALA A 32 18.79 -2.64 24.36
CA ALA A 32 19.82 -1.80 23.78
C ALA A 32 20.37 -2.39 22.47
N ALA A 33 20.61 -3.70 22.42
CA ALA A 33 21.00 -4.41 21.20
C ALA A 33 19.93 -4.28 20.10
N TYR A 34 18.65 -4.40 20.46
CA TYR A 34 17.54 -4.21 19.52
C TYR A 34 17.42 -2.77 19.03
N ARG A 35 17.65 -1.78 19.89
CA ARG A 35 17.72 -0.37 19.45
C ARG A 35 18.82 -0.15 18.42
N PHE A 36 20.01 -0.73 18.58
CA PHE A 36 21.04 -0.66 17.54
C PHE A 36 20.58 -1.26 16.21
N TYR A 37 19.79 -2.34 16.24
CA TYR A 37 19.20 -2.92 15.04
C TYR A 37 18.20 -1.97 14.38
N LEU A 38 17.28 -1.39 15.16
CA LEU A 38 16.29 -0.42 14.68
C LEU A 38 16.94 0.87 14.16
N ASP A 39 18.02 1.33 14.76
CA ASP A 39 18.77 2.51 14.32
C ASP A 39 19.63 2.26 13.06
N GLY A 40 19.66 1.02 12.55
CA GLY A 40 20.47 0.63 11.40
C GLY A 40 21.97 0.48 11.71
N ASN A 41 22.36 0.50 12.99
CA ASN A 41 23.72 0.26 13.46
C ASN A 41 24.02 -1.25 13.52
N LEU A 42 23.85 -1.94 12.40
CA LEU A 42 23.82 -3.41 12.32
C LEU A 42 25.09 -4.08 12.88
N SER A 43 26.28 -3.55 12.61
CA SER A 43 27.52 -4.10 13.17
C SER A 43 27.58 -3.98 14.69
N LYS A 44 27.08 -2.87 15.26
CA LYS A 44 26.98 -2.69 16.72
C LYS A 44 25.93 -3.62 17.32
N ALA A 45 24.79 -3.79 16.64
CA ALA A 45 23.74 -4.72 17.06
C ALA A 45 24.25 -6.16 17.12
N ALA A 46 24.91 -6.64 16.06
CA ALA A 46 25.49 -7.98 16.03
C ALA A 46 26.54 -8.17 17.15
N ALA A 47 27.42 -7.19 17.35
CA ALA A 47 28.41 -7.24 18.43
C ALA A 47 27.77 -7.20 19.84
N ALA A 48 26.65 -6.50 20.02
CA ALA A 48 25.91 -6.48 21.28
C ALA A 48 25.26 -7.84 21.57
N TYR A 49 24.57 -8.43 20.60
CA TYR A 49 23.99 -9.77 20.75
C TYR A 49 25.04 -10.86 20.98
N MET A 50 26.20 -10.79 20.33
CA MET A 50 27.30 -11.72 20.59
C MET A 50 27.90 -11.57 21.99
N ARG A 51 27.92 -10.34 22.56
CA ARG A 51 28.32 -10.12 23.95
C ARG A 51 27.28 -10.67 24.93
N LEU A 52 25.99 -10.50 24.65
CA LEU A 52 24.91 -11.11 25.42
C LEU A 52 25.02 -12.65 25.43
N ALA A 53 25.24 -13.26 24.26
CA ALA A 53 25.46 -14.71 24.16
C ALA A 53 26.70 -15.19 24.95
N ALA A 54 27.72 -14.34 25.10
CA ALA A 54 28.91 -14.67 25.89
C ALA A 54 28.68 -14.49 27.41
N ALA A 55 27.85 -13.53 27.80
CA ALA A 55 27.47 -13.29 29.19
C ALA A 55 26.49 -14.34 29.72
N GLU A 56 25.63 -14.88 28.85
CA GLU A 56 24.64 -15.91 29.16
C GLU A 56 24.81 -17.13 28.24
N PRO A 57 25.86 -17.97 28.42
CA PRO A 57 26.20 -19.03 27.46
C PRO A 57 25.17 -20.14 27.30
N ALA A 58 24.19 -20.25 28.22
CA ALA A 58 23.09 -21.20 28.16
C ALA A 58 21.90 -20.69 27.31
N GLU A 59 21.82 -19.39 27.07
CA GLU A 59 20.70 -18.76 26.37
C GLU A 59 20.94 -18.72 24.86
N ILE A 60 19.97 -19.20 24.09
CA ILE A 60 20.07 -19.27 22.63
C ILE A 60 19.55 -18.01 21.92
N ALA A 61 18.72 -17.21 22.59
CA ALA A 61 18.05 -16.05 21.97
C ALA A 61 19.04 -15.02 21.38
N PRO A 62 20.10 -14.60 22.10
CA PRO A 62 21.04 -13.62 21.53
C PRO A 62 21.80 -14.17 20.31
N LEU A 63 22.06 -15.48 20.25
CA LEU A 63 22.67 -16.12 19.07
C LEU A 63 21.73 -16.08 17.86
N MET A 64 20.44 -16.35 18.06
CA MET A 64 19.41 -16.27 17.02
C MET A 64 19.24 -14.85 16.49
N ASP A 65 19.25 -13.86 17.38
CA ASP A 65 19.16 -12.46 17.01
C ASP A 65 20.42 -11.97 16.27
N ALA A 66 21.62 -12.33 16.75
CA ALA A 66 22.87 -12.05 16.05
C ALA A 66 22.86 -12.63 14.63
N ALA A 67 22.37 -13.87 14.46
CA ALA A 67 22.29 -14.50 13.15
C ALA A 67 21.41 -13.72 12.17
N MET A 68 20.25 -13.20 12.61
CA MET A 68 19.40 -12.37 11.75
C MET A 68 20.06 -11.05 11.38
N VAL A 69 20.82 -10.43 12.29
CA VAL A 69 21.59 -9.22 11.98
C VAL A 69 22.72 -9.50 10.98
N TYR A 70 23.46 -10.60 11.15
CA TYR A 70 24.47 -11.04 10.19
C TYR A 70 23.85 -11.35 8.82
N LYS A 71 22.68 -11.99 8.78
CA LYS A 71 21.93 -12.25 7.55
C LYS A 71 21.56 -10.96 6.83
N GLN A 72 21.12 -9.92 7.53
CA GLN A 72 20.85 -8.60 6.95
C GLN A 72 22.11 -7.88 6.44
N LEU A 73 23.27 -8.17 7.04
CA LEU A 73 24.59 -7.72 6.60
C LEU A 73 25.17 -8.54 5.43
N ASP A 74 24.44 -9.55 4.91
CA ASP A 74 24.92 -10.49 3.89
C ASP A 74 26.15 -11.31 4.34
N ARG A 75 26.27 -11.51 5.67
CA ARG A 75 27.34 -12.26 6.36
C ARG A 75 26.85 -13.67 6.73
N TYR A 76 26.53 -14.47 5.71
CA TYR A 76 25.86 -15.77 5.91
C TYR A 76 26.69 -16.79 6.70
N ALA A 77 28.02 -16.75 6.59
CA ALA A 77 28.90 -17.66 7.32
C ALA A 77 28.85 -17.38 8.83
N GLU A 78 28.96 -16.12 9.26
CA GLU A 78 28.82 -15.76 10.67
C GLU A 78 27.42 -16.02 11.20
N ALA A 79 26.39 -15.79 10.38
CA ALA A 79 25.01 -16.15 10.75
C ALA A 79 24.87 -17.67 11.00
N ALA A 80 25.44 -18.50 10.14
CA ALA A 80 25.38 -19.96 10.28
C ALA A 80 26.13 -20.41 11.54
N GLY A 81 27.34 -19.87 11.79
CA GLY A 81 28.10 -20.19 12.99
C GLY A 81 27.39 -19.80 14.30
N ALA A 82 26.63 -18.70 14.31
CA ALA A 82 25.80 -18.32 15.45
C ALA A 82 24.63 -19.29 15.68
N LEU A 83 23.91 -19.67 14.64
CA LEU A 83 22.82 -20.64 14.76
C LEU A 83 23.32 -22.07 15.06
N GLU A 84 24.48 -22.49 14.55
CA GLU A 84 25.09 -23.78 14.88
C GLU A 84 25.45 -23.86 16.38
N LYS A 85 25.90 -22.74 16.97
CA LYS A 85 26.08 -22.65 18.44
C LYS A 85 24.75 -22.79 19.17
N ALA A 86 23.72 -22.07 18.71
CA ALA A 86 22.39 -22.15 19.32
C ALA A 86 21.79 -23.56 19.22
N LEU A 87 21.96 -24.25 18.08
CA LEU A 87 21.49 -25.63 17.89
C LEU A 87 22.20 -26.65 18.80
N ARG A 88 23.46 -26.40 19.19
CA ARG A 88 24.15 -27.26 20.17
C ARG A 88 23.56 -27.15 21.57
N LEU A 89 23.06 -25.97 21.93
CA LEU A 89 22.43 -25.70 23.22
C LEU A 89 20.97 -26.19 23.23
N ASP A 90 20.25 -26.03 22.12
CA ASP A 90 18.88 -26.53 21.94
C ASP A 90 18.73 -27.28 20.60
N PRO A 91 18.94 -28.62 20.60
CA PRO A 91 18.91 -29.42 19.39
C PRO A 91 17.52 -29.65 18.77
N TYR A 92 16.43 -29.25 19.43
CA TYR A 92 15.07 -29.64 19.04
C TYR A 92 14.24 -28.47 18.50
N GLN A 93 14.88 -27.34 18.16
CA GLN A 93 14.21 -26.16 17.60
C GLN A 93 14.07 -26.24 16.08
N SER A 94 12.84 -26.49 15.62
CA SER A 94 12.55 -26.66 14.19
C SER A 94 12.78 -25.38 13.35
N ASP A 95 12.34 -24.21 13.83
CA ASP A 95 12.56 -22.93 13.12
C ASP A 95 14.05 -22.60 12.97
N LEU A 96 14.86 -22.94 13.99
CA LEU A 96 16.31 -22.75 13.98
C LEU A 96 16.95 -23.60 12.89
N LEU A 97 16.60 -24.90 12.83
CA LEU A 97 17.05 -25.81 11.78
C LEU A 97 16.64 -25.32 10.38
N ALA A 98 15.40 -24.82 10.23
CA ALA A 98 14.94 -24.28 8.97
C ALA A 98 15.78 -23.06 8.53
N GLU A 99 16.10 -22.13 9.44
CA GLU A 99 16.97 -20.99 9.10
C GLU A 99 18.42 -21.40 8.83
N LEU A 100 18.97 -22.38 9.55
CA LEU A 100 20.28 -22.95 9.22
C LEU A 100 20.29 -23.54 7.81
N GLY A 101 19.24 -24.27 7.44
CA GLY A 101 19.07 -24.78 6.08
C GLY A 101 19.10 -23.66 5.04
N TRP A 102 18.41 -22.54 5.29
CA TRP A 102 18.45 -21.37 4.41
C TRP A 102 19.84 -20.72 4.33
N LEU A 103 20.56 -20.61 5.44
CA LEU A 103 21.92 -20.06 5.45
C LEU A 103 22.89 -20.93 4.66
N LYS A 104 22.79 -22.26 4.78
CA LYS A 104 23.58 -23.22 3.99
C LYS A 104 23.18 -23.21 2.51
N PHE A 105 21.89 -23.06 2.22
CA PHE A 105 21.40 -22.87 0.86
C PHE A 105 22.00 -21.62 0.19
N HIS A 106 22.07 -20.49 0.90
CA HIS A 106 22.70 -19.26 0.38
C HIS A 106 24.22 -19.38 0.19
N GLN A 107 24.87 -20.29 0.92
CA GLN A 107 26.28 -20.67 0.76
C GLN A 107 26.50 -21.72 -0.36
N ALA A 108 25.44 -22.13 -1.05
CA ALA A 108 25.43 -23.19 -2.06
C ALA A 108 25.83 -24.58 -1.53
N GLU A 109 25.71 -24.82 -0.21
CA GLU A 109 25.84 -26.13 0.44
C GLU A 109 24.49 -26.86 0.46
N TYR A 110 24.06 -27.37 -0.70
CA TYR A 110 22.69 -27.88 -0.88
C TYR A 110 22.41 -29.17 -0.11
N GLU A 111 23.37 -30.08 0.01
CA GLU A 111 23.25 -31.34 0.72
C GLU A 111 23.12 -31.11 2.23
N THR A 112 23.96 -30.21 2.78
CA THR A 112 23.86 -29.77 4.18
C THR A 112 22.52 -29.07 4.44
N ALA A 113 22.09 -28.20 3.52
CA ALA A 113 20.80 -27.52 3.62
C ALA A 113 19.63 -28.53 3.63
N GLN A 114 19.66 -29.55 2.76
CA GLN A 114 18.66 -30.61 2.72
C GLN A 114 18.53 -31.30 4.08
N ALA A 115 19.66 -31.72 4.67
CA ALA A 115 19.67 -32.41 5.96
C ALA A 115 19.03 -31.58 7.08
N TYR A 116 19.32 -30.27 7.12
CA TYR A 116 18.70 -29.35 8.08
C TYR A 116 17.19 -29.20 7.86
N PHE A 117 16.73 -29.02 6.62
CA PHE A 117 15.31 -28.92 6.33
C PHE A 117 14.54 -30.21 6.65
N GLU A 118 15.09 -31.37 6.31
CA GLU A 118 14.48 -32.67 6.63
C GLU A 118 14.38 -32.88 8.15
N ARG A 119 15.43 -32.49 8.91
CA ARG A 119 15.40 -32.55 10.37
C ARG A 119 14.36 -31.60 10.96
N ALA A 120 14.25 -30.37 10.47
CA ALA A 120 13.17 -29.45 10.84
C ALA A 120 11.79 -30.08 10.63
N LEU A 121 11.56 -30.67 9.44
CA LEU A 121 10.28 -31.31 9.11
C LEU A 121 9.98 -32.57 9.93
N LYS A 122 11.01 -33.29 10.41
CA LYS A 122 10.84 -34.41 11.35
C LYS A 122 10.37 -33.94 12.72
N LEU A 123 10.87 -32.79 13.20
CA LEU A 123 10.48 -32.23 14.49
C LEU A 123 9.11 -31.54 14.44
N GLN A 124 8.82 -30.83 13.35
CA GLN A 124 7.56 -30.13 13.15
C GLN A 124 7.07 -30.30 11.71
N PRO A 125 6.22 -31.30 11.43
CA PRO A 125 5.78 -31.60 10.08
C PRO A 125 5.03 -30.46 9.36
N PRO A 126 4.15 -29.64 10.00
CA PRO A 126 3.68 -28.43 9.35
C PRO A 126 4.73 -27.31 9.51
N HIS A 127 5.64 -27.17 8.54
CA HIS A 127 6.65 -26.11 8.57
C HIS A 127 6.86 -25.47 7.19
N ALA A 128 6.11 -24.41 6.90
CA ALA A 128 6.08 -23.79 5.58
C ALA A 128 7.46 -23.31 5.10
N ARG A 129 8.24 -22.71 6.00
CA ARG A 129 9.60 -22.21 5.70
C ARG A 129 10.59 -23.33 5.31
N ALA A 130 10.56 -24.46 6.01
CA ALA A 130 11.42 -25.61 5.71
C ALA A 130 10.99 -26.32 4.42
N VAL A 131 9.68 -26.49 4.18
CA VAL A 131 9.16 -27.06 2.93
C VAL A 131 9.57 -26.22 1.72
N LEU A 132 9.47 -24.89 1.83
CA LEU A 132 9.92 -23.97 0.77
C LEU A 132 11.43 -24.09 0.53
N GLY A 133 12.23 -24.12 1.60
CA GLY A 133 13.68 -24.29 1.50
C GLY A 133 14.07 -25.60 0.81
N LEU A 134 13.44 -26.71 1.20
CA LEU A 134 13.65 -28.02 0.59
C LEU A 134 13.27 -28.05 -0.89
N SER A 135 12.18 -27.37 -1.29
CA SER A 135 11.84 -27.20 -2.71
C SER A 135 12.93 -26.44 -3.49
N GLY A 136 13.55 -25.43 -2.87
CA GLY A 136 14.66 -24.68 -3.44
C GLY A 136 15.90 -25.56 -3.62
N VAL A 137 16.21 -26.41 -2.64
CA VAL A 137 17.30 -27.39 -2.73
C VAL A 137 17.09 -28.35 -3.90
N TYR A 138 15.94 -29.03 -3.96
CA TYR A 138 15.66 -29.98 -5.04
C TYR A 138 15.66 -29.32 -6.43
N SER A 139 15.18 -28.08 -6.53
CA SER A 139 15.23 -27.31 -7.77
C SER A 139 16.66 -27.07 -8.25
N ASN A 140 17.59 -26.74 -7.34
CA ASN A 140 19.01 -26.52 -7.67
C ASN A 140 19.77 -27.83 -7.92
N LEU A 141 19.32 -28.95 -7.36
CA LEU A 141 19.83 -30.29 -7.65
C LEU A 141 19.23 -30.89 -8.94
N GLY A 142 18.22 -30.24 -9.53
CA GLY A 142 17.56 -30.71 -10.75
C GLY A 142 16.51 -31.80 -10.55
N ASP A 143 16.15 -32.13 -9.30
CA ASP A 143 15.10 -33.10 -8.99
C ASP A 143 13.72 -32.44 -9.16
N LYS A 144 13.20 -32.52 -10.38
CA LYS A 144 11.90 -31.98 -10.76
C LYS A 144 10.77 -32.57 -9.92
N GLY A 145 10.77 -33.89 -9.68
CA GLY A 145 9.67 -34.58 -8.99
C GLY A 145 9.51 -34.08 -7.56
N LYS A 146 10.60 -34.12 -6.79
CA LYS A 146 10.58 -33.65 -5.39
C LYS A 146 10.38 -32.15 -5.25
N THR A 147 10.86 -31.37 -6.23
CA THR A 147 10.60 -29.91 -6.27
C THR A 147 9.10 -29.64 -6.29
N LEU A 148 8.36 -30.28 -7.20
CA LEU A 148 6.93 -30.06 -7.36
C LEU A 148 6.12 -30.59 -6.17
N GLU A 149 6.51 -31.74 -5.62
CA GLU A 149 5.90 -32.28 -4.40
C GLU A 149 6.01 -31.30 -3.22
N CYS A 150 7.20 -30.75 -2.99
CA CYS A 150 7.43 -29.76 -1.93
C CYS A 150 6.63 -28.47 -2.18
N LEU A 151 6.58 -27.99 -3.43
CA LEU A 151 5.83 -26.77 -3.76
C LEU A 151 4.32 -26.93 -3.59
N GLU A 152 3.76 -28.10 -3.94
CA GLU A 152 2.34 -28.38 -3.66
C GLU A 152 2.06 -28.47 -2.16
N ARG A 153 2.95 -29.08 -1.38
CA ARG A 153 2.84 -29.06 0.09
C ARG A 153 2.93 -27.62 0.64
N TYR A 154 3.81 -26.79 0.11
CA TYR A 154 3.90 -25.39 0.49
C TYR A 154 2.63 -24.59 0.13
N ARG A 155 2.05 -24.85 -1.06
CA ARG A 155 0.78 -24.27 -1.49
C ARG A 155 -0.35 -24.66 -0.54
N LYS A 156 -0.42 -25.91 -0.08
CA LYS A 156 -1.41 -26.35 0.93
C LYS A 156 -1.24 -25.63 2.28
N LEU A 157 -0.01 -25.34 2.69
CA LEU A 157 0.27 -24.59 3.92
C LEU A 157 -0.03 -23.09 3.78
N ARG A 158 -0.01 -22.54 2.56
CA ARG A 158 -0.20 -21.10 2.27
C ARG A 158 -1.07 -20.89 1.02
N PRO A 159 -2.35 -21.34 1.02
CA PRO A 159 -3.18 -21.38 -0.18
C PRO A 159 -3.42 -20.01 -0.81
N ASP A 160 -3.55 -18.94 0.00
CA ASP A 160 -3.83 -17.58 -0.48
C ASP A 160 -2.58 -16.73 -0.72
N PHE A 161 -1.39 -17.29 -0.56
CA PHE A 161 -0.15 -16.55 -0.71
C PHE A 161 0.34 -16.56 -2.16
N ALA A 162 0.11 -15.49 -2.91
CA ALA A 162 0.49 -15.37 -4.33
C ALA A 162 1.96 -15.72 -4.65
N GLY A 163 2.86 -15.63 -3.67
CA GLY A 163 4.26 -16.01 -3.81
C GLY A 163 4.46 -17.49 -4.18
N VAL A 164 3.62 -18.41 -3.69
CA VAL A 164 3.77 -19.84 -4.02
C VAL A 164 3.57 -20.10 -5.51
N ASP A 165 2.52 -19.55 -6.10
CA ASP A 165 2.20 -19.79 -7.50
C ASP A 165 3.23 -19.13 -8.43
N TYR A 166 3.81 -18.00 -8.02
CA TYR A 166 4.92 -17.41 -8.75
C TYR A 166 6.21 -18.25 -8.69
N ILE A 167 6.54 -18.80 -7.51
CA ILE A 167 7.69 -19.71 -7.34
C ILE A 167 7.48 -20.99 -8.16
N MET A 168 6.27 -21.53 -8.17
CA MET A 168 5.91 -22.68 -9.01
C MET A 168 6.05 -22.35 -10.50
N ALA A 169 5.51 -21.22 -10.95
CA ALA A 169 5.67 -20.77 -12.33
C ALA A 169 7.14 -20.64 -12.74
N TRP A 170 7.99 -20.12 -11.87
CA TRP A 170 9.43 -20.07 -12.14
C TRP A 170 10.01 -21.46 -12.32
N ASN A 171 9.74 -22.39 -11.40
CA ASN A 171 10.23 -23.76 -11.53
C ASN A 171 9.71 -24.44 -12.80
N PHE A 172 8.42 -24.29 -13.13
CA PHE A 172 7.86 -24.79 -14.38
C PHE A 172 8.56 -24.21 -15.61
N MET A 173 8.85 -22.91 -15.64
CA MET A 173 9.63 -22.30 -16.72
C MET A 173 11.06 -22.88 -16.82
N ASN A 174 11.73 -23.11 -15.68
CA ASN A 174 13.06 -23.73 -15.68
C ASN A 174 13.00 -25.17 -16.23
N PHE A 175 11.93 -25.90 -15.93
CA PHE A 175 11.67 -27.25 -16.46
C PHE A 175 11.00 -27.28 -17.85
N LYS A 176 10.90 -26.12 -18.53
CA LYS A 176 10.27 -25.96 -19.86
C LYS A 176 8.78 -26.37 -19.93
N MET A 177 8.08 -26.39 -18.80
CA MET A 177 6.65 -26.67 -18.65
C MET A 177 5.83 -25.38 -18.78
N TYR A 178 5.73 -24.84 -19.99
CA TYR A 178 5.17 -23.50 -20.21
C TYR A 178 3.67 -23.39 -19.97
N ARG A 179 2.91 -24.48 -20.14
CA ARG A 179 1.46 -24.50 -19.88
C ARG A 179 1.16 -24.36 -18.39
N GLU A 180 1.81 -25.17 -17.57
CA GLU A 180 1.69 -25.16 -16.11
C GLU A 180 2.26 -23.86 -15.52
N ALA A 181 3.33 -23.32 -16.13
CA ALA A 181 3.83 -22.00 -15.80
C ALA A 181 2.79 -20.91 -16.07
N GLN A 182 2.10 -20.94 -17.21
CA GLN A 182 1.04 -19.99 -17.54
C GLN A 182 -0.09 -20.05 -16.50
N GLU A 183 -0.60 -21.24 -16.19
CA GLU A 183 -1.66 -21.45 -15.20
C GLU A 183 -1.27 -20.90 -13.83
N SER A 184 -0.03 -21.18 -13.39
CA SER A 184 0.50 -20.69 -12.12
C SER A 184 0.70 -19.17 -12.09
N LEU A 185 1.10 -18.55 -13.22
CA LEU A 185 1.20 -17.08 -13.33
C LEU A 185 -0.17 -16.40 -13.27
N ILE A 186 -1.18 -17.00 -13.91
CA ILE A 186 -2.56 -16.51 -13.85
C ILE A 186 -3.06 -16.57 -12.41
N GLU A 187 -2.80 -17.68 -11.72
CA GLU A 187 -3.21 -17.85 -10.32
C GLU A 187 -2.49 -16.87 -9.37
N ALA A 188 -1.19 -16.64 -9.57
CA ALA A 188 -0.45 -15.61 -8.84
C ALA A 188 -1.07 -14.22 -9.04
N LEU A 189 -1.45 -13.87 -10.27
CA LEU A 189 -2.09 -12.58 -10.61
C LEU A 189 -3.54 -12.49 -10.14
N ARG A 190 -4.24 -13.62 -9.98
CA ARG A 190 -5.58 -13.68 -9.38
C ARG A 190 -5.50 -13.34 -7.89
N LYS A 191 -4.53 -13.90 -7.15
CA LYS A 191 -4.28 -13.64 -5.73
C LYS A 191 -3.66 -12.27 -5.47
N ASP A 192 -2.79 -11.79 -6.37
CA ASP A 192 -2.17 -10.47 -6.32
C ASP A 192 -2.03 -9.83 -7.71
N ALA A 193 -3.04 -9.03 -8.09
CA ALA A 193 -3.04 -8.33 -9.36
C ALA A 193 -1.91 -7.28 -9.51
N SER A 194 -1.23 -6.91 -8.41
CA SER A 194 -0.10 -5.97 -8.41
C SER A 194 1.26 -6.67 -8.53
N PHE A 195 1.30 -7.99 -8.73
CA PHE A 195 2.53 -8.76 -8.91
C PHE A 195 3.10 -8.56 -10.33
N VAL A 196 3.72 -7.40 -10.57
CA VAL A 196 4.22 -6.99 -11.90
C VAL A 196 5.22 -8.01 -12.46
N GLU A 197 6.06 -8.59 -11.61
CA GLU A 197 7.06 -9.60 -11.99
C GLU A 197 6.45 -10.89 -12.55
N ALA A 198 5.15 -11.16 -12.33
CA ALA A 198 4.41 -12.27 -12.93
C ALA A 198 3.83 -11.91 -14.32
N ARG A 199 3.61 -10.62 -14.62
CA ARG A 199 3.03 -10.20 -15.91
C ARG A 199 3.98 -10.37 -17.07
N LEU A 200 5.26 -10.05 -16.89
CA LEU A 200 6.27 -10.13 -17.94
C LEU A 200 6.50 -11.55 -18.47
N PRO A 201 6.74 -12.58 -17.62
CA PRO A 201 6.85 -13.94 -18.11
C PRO A 201 5.55 -14.44 -18.74
N LEU A 202 4.38 -14.07 -18.21
CA LEU A 202 3.08 -14.44 -18.78
C LEU A 202 2.90 -13.85 -20.20
N ALA A 203 3.22 -12.56 -20.36
CA ALA A 203 3.21 -11.88 -21.66
C ALA A 203 4.19 -12.55 -22.65
N GLY A 204 5.37 -12.95 -22.16
CA GLY A 204 6.36 -13.68 -22.94
C GLY A 204 5.87 -15.05 -23.41
N ILE A 205 5.15 -15.79 -22.56
CA ILE A 205 4.53 -17.07 -22.92
C ILE A 205 3.47 -16.86 -24.01
N TYR A 206 2.52 -15.94 -23.81
CA TYR A 206 1.51 -15.64 -24.83
C TYR A 206 2.11 -15.21 -26.18
N ALA A 207 3.17 -14.40 -26.16
CA ALA A 207 3.84 -13.98 -27.39
C ALA A 207 4.48 -15.16 -28.14
N ARG A 208 5.01 -16.17 -27.43
CA ARG A 208 5.55 -17.40 -28.06
C ARG A 208 4.46 -18.28 -28.65
N GLU A 209 3.28 -18.28 -28.04
CA GLU A 209 2.10 -19.01 -28.53
C GLU A 209 1.36 -18.29 -29.68
N GLY A 210 1.83 -17.11 -30.12
CA GLY A 210 1.15 -16.32 -31.14
C GLY A 210 -0.08 -15.55 -30.65
N LYS A 211 -0.35 -15.55 -29.33
CA LYS A 211 -1.46 -14.83 -28.68
C LYS A 211 -1.08 -13.37 -28.44
N PHE A 212 -0.92 -12.61 -29.52
CA PHE A 212 -0.33 -11.27 -29.48
C PHE A 212 -1.20 -10.24 -28.75
N ASN A 213 -2.54 -10.33 -28.84
CA ASN A 213 -3.45 -9.42 -28.12
C ASN A 213 -3.33 -9.60 -26.61
N GLU A 214 -3.27 -10.85 -26.14
CA GLU A 214 -3.12 -11.21 -24.73
C GLU A 214 -1.74 -10.79 -24.21
N ALA A 215 -0.68 -11.05 -25.00
CA ALA A 215 0.67 -10.60 -24.68
C ALA A 215 0.75 -9.08 -24.54
N TRP A 216 0.20 -8.34 -25.52
CA TRP A 216 0.14 -6.88 -25.50
C TRP A 216 -0.64 -6.38 -24.29
N ASN A 217 -1.79 -6.97 -23.97
CA ASN A 217 -2.57 -6.60 -22.78
C ASN A 217 -1.77 -6.80 -21.48
N GLN A 218 -1.02 -7.90 -21.34
CA GLN A 218 -0.21 -8.14 -20.15
C GLN A 218 0.98 -7.15 -20.04
N TYR A 219 1.64 -6.83 -21.16
CA TYR A 219 2.68 -5.79 -21.17
C TYR A 219 2.09 -4.41 -20.85
N TYR A 220 0.94 -4.06 -21.42
CA TYR A 220 0.23 -2.82 -21.09
C TYR A 220 -0.10 -2.78 -19.60
N ARG A 221 -0.67 -3.85 -19.03
CA ARG A 221 -0.97 -3.93 -17.60
C ARG A 221 0.28 -3.85 -16.73
N ALA A 222 1.45 -4.28 -17.22
CA ALA A 222 2.70 -4.04 -16.52
C ALA A 222 3.03 -2.54 -16.50
N LEU A 223 2.80 -1.82 -17.59
CA LEU A 223 2.99 -0.36 -17.68
C LEU A 223 2.00 0.45 -16.81
N ASP A 224 0.80 -0.07 -16.52
CA ASP A 224 -0.13 0.54 -15.56
C ASP A 224 0.51 0.71 -14.17
N TYR A 225 1.39 -0.22 -13.78
CA TYR A 225 2.17 -0.16 -12.54
C TYR A 225 3.57 0.42 -12.76
N ALA A 226 4.12 0.25 -13.95
CA ALA A 226 5.51 0.54 -14.28
C ALA A 226 5.62 1.33 -15.60
N PRO A 227 5.23 2.61 -15.65
CA PRO A 227 5.04 3.34 -16.91
C PRO A 227 6.25 3.36 -17.86
N ASN A 228 7.47 3.22 -17.30
CA ASN A 228 8.73 3.24 -18.03
C ASN A 228 9.48 1.89 -17.98
N HIS A 229 8.76 0.78 -17.84
CA HIS A 229 9.39 -0.54 -17.78
C HIS A 229 10.04 -0.89 -19.13
N PRO A 230 11.37 -1.10 -19.22
CA PRO A 230 12.09 -1.17 -20.48
C PRO A 230 11.63 -2.31 -21.39
N ILE A 231 11.43 -3.51 -20.81
CA ILE A 231 10.96 -4.69 -21.56
C ILE A 231 9.52 -4.48 -22.05
N ALA A 232 8.58 -4.15 -21.16
CA ALA A 232 7.20 -3.91 -21.55
C ALA A 232 7.08 -2.79 -22.60
N SER A 233 7.69 -1.62 -22.42
CA SER A 233 7.62 -0.52 -23.39
C SER A 233 8.19 -0.92 -24.76
N LYS A 234 9.29 -1.68 -24.80
CA LYS A 234 9.84 -2.22 -26.05
C LYS A 234 8.88 -3.21 -26.70
N MET A 235 8.36 -4.18 -25.92
CA MET A 235 7.51 -5.24 -26.44
C MET A 235 6.15 -4.73 -26.92
N MET A 236 5.61 -3.69 -26.32
CA MET A 236 4.39 -3.03 -26.79
C MET A 236 4.53 -2.57 -28.25
N LYS A 237 5.61 -1.85 -28.57
CA LYS A 237 5.90 -1.38 -29.94
C LYS A 237 6.12 -2.54 -30.92
N VAL A 238 6.82 -3.59 -30.48
CA VAL A 238 7.09 -4.77 -31.31
C VAL A 238 5.81 -5.54 -31.65
N LEU A 239 4.83 -5.55 -30.73
CA LEU A 239 3.59 -6.29 -30.91
C LEU A 239 2.51 -5.52 -31.67
N GLU A 240 2.55 -4.17 -31.72
CA GLU A 240 1.54 -3.34 -32.40
C GLU A 240 1.27 -3.78 -33.85
N GLY A 241 2.32 -4.10 -34.63
CA GLY A 241 2.16 -4.58 -36.01
C GLY A 241 1.67 -6.03 -36.15
N LYS A 242 1.42 -6.73 -35.03
CA LYS A 242 1.00 -8.14 -34.98
C LYS A 242 -0.36 -8.32 -34.30
N LEU A 243 -1.00 -7.25 -33.86
CA LEU A 243 -2.30 -7.32 -33.18
C LEU A 243 -3.39 -7.64 -34.20
N SER A 244 -4.30 -8.55 -33.85
CA SER A 244 -5.50 -8.80 -34.65
C SER A 244 -6.67 -7.90 -34.28
N LYS A 245 -6.52 -7.11 -33.21
CA LYS A 245 -7.51 -6.16 -32.70
C LYS A 245 -6.85 -4.81 -32.45
N GLN A 246 -7.61 -3.73 -32.62
CA GLN A 246 -7.12 -2.41 -32.23
C GLN A 246 -6.92 -2.35 -30.70
N PRO A 247 -5.97 -1.57 -30.17
CA PRO A 247 -5.78 -1.38 -28.73
C PRO A 247 -7.07 -1.09 -27.95
N GLU A 248 -7.97 -0.31 -28.53
CA GLU A 248 -9.27 0.06 -27.96
C GLU A 248 -10.24 -1.13 -27.89
N GLU A 249 -10.10 -2.14 -28.75
CA GLU A 249 -10.91 -3.36 -28.71
C GLU A 249 -10.34 -4.38 -27.72
N ILE A 250 -9.02 -4.37 -27.50
CA ILE A 250 -8.35 -5.20 -26.49
C ILE A 250 -8.66 -4.69 -25.09
N ARG A 251 -8.72 -3.36 -24.91
CA ARG A 251 -9.08 -2.70 -23.65
C ARG A 251 -10.14 -1.61 -23.92
N PRO A 252 -11.43 -1.99 -24.00
CA PRO A 252 -12.49 -1.02 -24.25
C PRO A 252 -12.54 0.04 -23.14
N PRO A 253 -12.60 1.33 -23.49
CA PRO A 253 -12.77 2.38 -22.51
C PRO A 253 -14.14 2.27 -21.86
N PHE A 254 -14.22 2.58 -20.58
CA PHE A 254 -15.50 2.60 -19.88
C PHE A 254 -16.33 3.81 -20.33
N ARG A 255 -17.59 3.57 -20.73
CA ARG A 255 -18.53 4.56 -21.25
C ARG A 255 -19.81 4.65 -20.39
N ILE A 256 -20.26 5.86 -20.09
CA ILE A 256 -21.51 6.15 -19.40
C ILE A 256 -22.57 6.46 -20.46
N VAL A 257 -23.38 5.45 -20.79
CA VAL A 257 -24.43 5.56 -21.82
C VAL A 257 -25.76 6.05 -21.27
N LYS A 258 -26.00 5.92 -19.96
CA LYS A 258 -27.23 6.34 -19.29
C LYS A 258 -26.87 7.01 -17.95
N PRO A 259 -27.71 7.92 -17.43
CA PRO A 259 -27.51 8.48 -16.11
C PRO A 259 -27.42 7.34 -15.09
N LEU A 260 -26.41 7.38 -14.23
CA LEU A 260 -26.37 6.50 -13.06
C LEU A 260 -27.59 6.82 -12.19
N LYS A 261 -28.58 5.92 -12.20
CA LYS A 261 -29.68 5.93 -11.23
C LYS A 261 -29.13 5.38 -9.92
N MET A 262 -28.56 6.24 -9.11
CA MET A 262 -28.45 5.93 -7.70
C MET A 262 -29.83 6.01 -7.08
N GLU A 263 -30.18 5.06 -6.20
CA GLU A 263 -31.34 5.26 -5.35
C GLU A 263 -31.22 6.62 -4.68
N PRO A 264 -32.27 7.45 -4.71
CA PRO A 264 -32.20 8.74 -4.07
C PRO A 264 -31.96 8.49 -2.60
N VAL A 265 -30.75 8.77 -2.12
CA VAL A 265 -30.51 8.85 -0.69
C VAL A 265 -31.40 10.01 -0.22
N PRO A 266 -32.52 9.75 0.49
CA PRO A 266 -33.57 10.77 0.73
C PRO A 266 -33.01 12.02 1.42
N VAL A 267 -31.88 11.83 2.12
CA VAL A 267 -31.16 12.79 2.94
C VAL A 267 -30.27 13.75 2.11
N LEU A 268 -30.00 13.52 0.81
CA LEU A 268 -29.25 14.50 -0.01
C LEU A 268 -29.96 15.87 -0.06
N SER A 269 -31.30 15.87 0.00
CA SER A 269 -32.09 17.10 0.13
C SER A 269 -31.95 17.78 1.49
N GLU A 270 -31.63 17.00 2.53
CA GLU A 270 -31.59 17.38 3.95
C GLU A 270 -30.19 17.75 4.45
N LEU A 271 -29.13 17.39 3.71
CA LEU A 271 -27.75 17.77 3.98
C LEU A 271 -27.64 19.27 4.25
N ALA A 272 -27.02 19.63 5.38
CA ALA A 272 -26.74 21.02 5.69
C ALA A 272 -25.76 21.60 4.67
N ARG A 273 -25.76 22.94 4.49
CA ARG A 273 -24.71 23.58 3.69
C ARG A 273 -23.39 23.43 4.44
N SER A 274 -22.62 22.43 4.03
CA SER A 274 -21.26 22.20 4.51
C SER A 274 -20.27 23.13 3.80
N VAL A 275 -19.03 23.15 4.27
CA VAL A 275 -17.98 23.92 3.63
C VAL A 275 -17.66 23.34 2.24
N LYS A 276 -17.40 24.21 1.27
CA LYS A 276 -16.97 23.77 -0.07
C LYS A 276 -15.53 23.31 -0.04
N VAL A 277 -15.28 22.20 -0.72
CA VAL A 277 -13.94 21.72 -1.09
C VAL A 277 -13.68 21.95 -2.57
N ARG A 278 -12.40 22.08 -2.91
CA ARG A 278 -11.90 22.30 -4.26
C ARG A 278 -10.93 21.16 -4.54
N VAL A 279 -11.27 20.29 -5.49
CA VAL A 279 -10.52 19.07 -5.78
C VAL A 279 -9.95 19.17 -7.20
N GLY A 280 -8.63 19.09 -7.34
CA GLY A 280 -7.98 18.99 -8.65
C GLY A 280 -8.23 17.61 -9.25
N ILE A 281 -8.75 17.56 -10.49
CA ILE A 281 -9.15 16.31 -11.16
C ILE A 281 -8.12 15.89 -12.22
N GLY A 282 -7.85 14.59 -12.35
CA GLY A 282 -6.87 14.05 -13.29
C GLY A 282 -5.44 14.28 -12.84
N THR A 283 -5.18 14.05 -11.55
CA THR A 283 -3.85 14.20 -10.96
C THR A 283 -3.03 12.91 -11.00
N GLY A 284 -1.71 13.04 -11.08
CA GLY A 284 -0.77 11.93 -10.94
C GLY A 284 -0.40 11.64 -9.48
N ASN A 285 0.57 10.75 -9.27
CA ASN A 285 1.02 10.32 -7.93
C ASN A 285 1.63 11.45 -7.08
N THR A 286 1.98 12.59 -7.68
CA THR A 286 2.47 13.80 -6.99
C THR A 286 1.33 14.77 -6.63
N GLY A 287 0.08 14.41 -6.93
CA GLY A 287 -1.10 15.26 -6.76
C GLY A 287 -1.20 16.41 -7.77
N LYS A 288 -0.29 16.52 -8.75
CA LYS A 288 -0.36 17.52 -9.82
C LYS A 288 -1.18 17.02 -11.01
N GLN A 289 -1.96 17.90 -11.61
CA GLN A 289 -2.72 17.60 -12.84
C GLN A 289 -1.79 17.29 -14.01
N GLY A 290 -2.14 16.25 -14.77
CA GLY A 290 -1.56 15.97 -16.08
C GLY A 290 -1.95 17.04 -17.12
N ARG A 291 -1.40 16.93 -18.33
CA ARG A 291 -1.68 17.88 -19.41
C ARG A 291 -3.07 17.63 -20.00
N ASN A 292 -4.00 18.56 -19.81
CA ASN A 292 -5.35 18.49 -20.37
C ASN A 292 -5.44 19.45 -21.55
N ASN A 293 -5.36 18.97 -22.79
CA ASN A 293 -5.46 19.82 -23.98
C ASN A 293 -6.90 19.96 -24.50
N ILE A 294 -7.73 18.94 -24.30
CA ILE A 294 -9.12 18.88 -24.76
C ILE A 294 -9.95 18.05 -23.80
N LEU A 295 -11.17 18.50 -23.52
CA LEU A 295 -12.13 17.83 -22.65
C LEU A 295 -13.51 17.89 -23.29
N LYS A 296 -14.17 16.74 -23.39
CA LYS A 296 -15.59 16.64 -23.73
C LYS A 296 -16.41 16.46 -22.47
N PHE A 297 -17.51 17.18 -22.36
CA PHE A 297 -18.38 17.12 -21.20
C PHE A 297 -19.84 17.31 -21.54
N LYS A 298 -20.71 16.78 -20.69
CA LYS A 298 -22.16 16.92 -20.76
C LYS A 298 -22.79 16.85 -19.37
N SER A 299 -24.09 17.04 -19.32
CA SER A 299 -24.92 16.82 -18.13
C SER A 299 -26.29 16.32 -18.57
N TYR A 300 -26.81 15.29 -17.90
CA TYR A 300 -28.10 14.70 -18.23
C TYR A 300 -29.30 15.60 -17.88
N GLU A 301 -29.09 16.64 -17.09
CA GLU A 301 -30.08 17.66 -16.73
C GLU A 301 -29.81 19.03 -17.37
N GLY A 302 -28.78 19.11 -18.21
CA GLY A 302 -28.26 20.35 -18.77
C GLY A 302 -27.41 21.14 -17.77
N LEU A 303 -26.60 22.05 -18.30
CA LEU A 303 -25.70 22.87 -17.48
C LEU A 303 -25.59 24.29 -18.00
N THR A 304 -25.30 25.23 -17.10
CA THR A 304 -24.95 26.61 -17.46
C THR A 304 -23.44 26.80 -17.41
N VAL A 305 -22.89 27.49 -18.40
CA VAL A 305 -21.49 27.92 -18.44
C VAL A 305 -21.43 29.39 -18.05
N ARG A 306 -20.64 29.71 -17.02
CA ARG A 306 -20.53 31.08 -16.50
C ARG A 306 -19.08 31.50 -16.33
N GLY A 307 -18.80 32.80 -16.43
CA GLY A 307 -17.50 33.32 -16.03
C GLY A 307 -17.35 33.27 -14.51
N LYS A 308 -16.24 32.71 -14.01
CA LYS A 308 -16.02 32.57 -12.56
C LYS A 308 -16.02 33.94 -11.85
N THR A 309 -15.32 34.92 -12.41
CA THR A 309 -15.18 36.26 -11.82
C THR A 309 -16.36 37.16 -12.20
N SER A 310 -16.78 37.14 -13.46
CA SER A 310 -17.82 38.04 -13.97
C SER A 310 -19.24 37.62 -13.59
N GLY A 311 -19.46 36.34 -13.27
CA GLY A 311 -20.80 35.76 -13.06
C GLY A 311 -21.66 35.67 -14.33
N LYS A 312 -21.23 36.28 -15.44
CA LYS A 312 -21.93 36.32 -16.73
C LYS A 312 -22.17 34.90 -17.25
N ILE A 313 -23.39 34.63 -17.67
CA ILE A 313 -23.76 33.37 -18.34
C ILE A 313 -23.32 33.48 -19.79
N TYR A 314 -22.51 32.52 -20.24
CA TYR A 314 -22.01 32.45 -21.62
C TYR A 314 -22.79 31.47 -22.47
N ALA A 315 -23.29 30.39 -21.87
CA ALA A 315 -24.09 29.39 -22.56
C ALA A 315 -25.02 28.64 -21.57
N ALA A 316 -26.16 28.19 -22.08
CA ALA A 316 -27.00 27.18 -21.45
C ALA A 316 -26.96 25.94 -22.36
N ILE A 317 -26.40 24.86 -21.86
CA ILE A 317 -26.22 23.60 -22.58
C ILE A 317 -27.43 22.72 -22.29
N PRO A 318 -28.14 22.26 -23.33
CA PRO A 318 -29.26 21.32 -23.18
C PRO A 318 -28.87 19.99 -22.51
N PRO A 319 -29.85 19.26 -21.95
CA PRO A 319 -29.66 17.91 -21.45
C PRO A 319 -29.01 16.97 -22.48
N ASP A 320 -28.03 16.18 -22.01
CA ASP A 320 -27.29 15.15 -22.76
C ASP A 320 -26.54 15.64 -24.01
N GLU A 321 -26.38 16.95 -24.17
CA GLU A 321 -25.61 17.53 -25.28
C GLU A 321 -24.12 17.65 -24.94
N VAL A 322 -23.25 17.09 -25.78
CA VAL A 322 -21.80 17.03 -25.54
C VAL A 322 -21.08 18.27 -26.07
N TRP A 323 -20.51 19.04 -25.17
CA TRP A 323 -19.71 20.21 -25.51
C TRP A 323 -18.23 19.96 -25.27
N THR A 324 -17.39 20.78 -25.91
CA THR A 324 -15.94 20.63 -25.85
C THR A 324 -15.30 21.88 -25.29
N THR A 325 -14.31 21.70 -24.41
CA THR A 325 -13.32 22.74 -24.10
C THR A 325 -11.95 22.32 -24.61
N ALA A 326 -11.22 23.27 -25.18
CA ALA A 326 -9.85 23.08 -25.65
C ALA A 326 -8.94 24.19 -25.11
N TYR A 327 -7.68 23.86 -24.88
CA TYR A 327 -6.65 24.86 -24.54
C TYR A 327 -6.01 25.39 -25.81
N GLU A 328 -6.15 26.69 -26.07
CA GLU A 328 -5.62 27.33 -27.27
C GLU A 328 -5.10 28.72 -26.92
N ASN A 329 -3.85 29.02 -27.29
CA ASN A 329 -3.20 30.32 -27.08
C ASN A 329 -3.33 30.88 -25.64
N GLY A 330 -3.19 30.01 -24.63
CA GLY A 330 -3.30 30.41 -23.22
C GLY A 330 -4.73 30.63 -22.72
N LYS A 331 -5.75 30.24 -23.50
CA LYS A 331 -7.17 30.46 -23.20
C LYS A 331 -7.96 29.16 -23.19
N VAL A 332 -9.10 29.18 -22.53
CA VAL A 332 -10.13 28.13 -22.60
C VAL A 332 -11.06 28.45 -23.75
N MET A 333 -11.03 27.65 -24.82
CA MET A 333 -11.96 27.74 -25.93
C MET A 333 -13.15 26.83 -25.68
N LEU A 334 -14.38 27.35 -25.76
CA LEU A 334 -15.62 26.58 -25.61
C LEU A 334 -16.29 26.38 -26.96
N LYS A 335 -16.61 25.12 -27.30
CA LYS A 335 -17.29 24.73 -28.54
C LYS A 335 -18.53 23.90 -28.27
N ASN A 336 -19.57 24.11 -29.09
CA ASN A 336 -20.74 23.24 -29.12
C ASN A 336 -20.48 21.97 -29.97
N PRO A 337 -21.44 21.03 -30.10
CA PRO A 337 -21.26 19.80 -30.88
C PRO A 337 -20.97 20.05 -32.37
N LYS A 338 -21.47 21.17 -32.93
CA LYS A 338 -21.25 21.57 -34.32
C LYS A 338 -19.88 22.24 -34.54
N GLY A 339 -19.06 22.38 -33.50
CA GLY A 339 -17.75 23.03 -33.56
C GLY A 339 -17.76 24.56 -33.49
N VAL A 340 -18.93 25.18 -33.33
CA VAL A 340 -19.08 26.63 -33.21
C VAL A 340 -18.46 27.09 -31.89
N VAL A 341 -17.58 28.09 -31.97
CA VAL A 341 -16.89 28.67 -30.80
C VAL A 341 -17.81 29.68 -30.10
N TYR A 342 -18.14 29.41 -28.84
CA TYR A 342 -18.95 30.30 -28.00
C TYR A 342 -18.12 31.31 -27.20
N GLY A 343 -16.82 31.07 -27.06
CA GLY A 343 -15.92 32.01 -26.43
C GLY A 343 -14.51 31.48 -26.18
N ASN A 344 -13.59 32.42 -26.03
CA ASN A 344 -12.18 32.20 -25.71
C ASN A 344 -11.83 32.95 -24.42
N PHE A 345 -11.70 32.24 -23.32
CA PHE A 345 -11.62 32.83 -21.98
C PHE A 345 -10.18 32.80 -21.46
N SER A 346 -9.64 33.97 -21.10
CA SER A 346 -8.36 34.08 -20.38
C SER A 346 -8.48 33.70 -18.91
N GLY A 347 -9.69 33.79 -18.33
CA GLY A 347 -9.99 33.39 -16.97
C GLY A 347 -10.75 32.06 -16.88
N ALA A 348 -11.04 31.65 -15.66
CA ALA A 348 -11.78 30.42 -15.40
C ALA A 348 -13.27 30.55 -15.78
N ILE A 349 -13.80 29.49 -16.40
CA ILE A 349 -15.24 29.27 -16.57
C ILE A 349 -15.74 28.25 -15.54
N LEU A 350 -17.01 28.36 -15.18
CA LEU A 350 -17.69 27.48 -14.26
C LEU A 350 -18.82 26.75 -14.99
N LEU A 351 -18.71 25.43 -15.07
CA LEU A 351 -19.76 24.53 -15.49
C LEU A 351 -20.64 24.22 -14.28
N ARG A 352 -21.93 24.54 -14.38
CA ARG A 352 -22.88 24.38 -13.29
C ARG A 352 -24.08 23.56 -13.76
N PRO A 353 -24.29 22.35 -13.23
CA PRO A 353 -25.53 21.60 -13.41
C PRO A 353 -26.76 22.45 -13.10
N ASN A 354 -27.80 22.34 -13.92
CA ASN A 354 -29.06 23.04 -13.66
C ASN A 354 -29.66 22.65 -12.30
N ASN A 355 -29.47 21.40 -11.89
CA ASN A 355 -29.77 20.93 -10.53
C ASN A 355 -28.47 20.65 -9.75
N LEU A 356 -28.06 21.55 -8.87
CA LEU A 356 -26.83 21.35 -8.07
C LEU A 356 -26.87 20.17 -7.08
N LYS A 357 -28.06 19.73 -6.66
CA LYS A 357 -28.19 18.66 -5.65
C LYS A 357 -28.13 17.27 -6.29
N ARG A 358 -28.86 17.09 -7.39
CA ARG A 358 -28.99 15.78 -8.06
C ARG A 358 -28.23 15.70 -9.37
N GLY A 359 -27.93 16.84 -9.98
CA GLY A 359 -27.25 16.92 -11.24
C GLY A 359 -25.76 16.60 -11.14
N THR A 360 -25.20 16.21 -12.28
CA THR A 360 -23.83 15.75 -12.42
C THR A 360 -23.24 16.25 -13.72
N ILE A 361 -21.92 16.38 -13.74
CA ILE A 361 -21.15 16.64 -14.95
C ILE A 361 -20.45 15.34 -15.33
N VAL A 362 -20.68 14.89 -16.56
CA VAL A 362 -19.96 13.78 -17.16
C VAL A 362 -18.84 14.34 -18.03
N PHE A 363 -17.61 13.90 -17.79
CA PHE A 363 -16.53 14.04 -18.75
C PHE A 363 -16.43 12.75 -19.55
N GLU A 364 -16.63 12.85 -20.86
CA GLU A 364 -16.50 11.70 -21.75
C GLU A 364 -15.02 11.42 -22.04
N ASN A 365 -14.67 10.14 -22.14
CA ASN A 365 -13.33 9.74 -22.50
C ASN A 365 -13.01 10.31 -23.89
N THR A 366 -11.91 11.03 -23.94
CA THR A 366 -11.51 11.85 -25.08
C THR A 366 -10.14 11.33 -25.54
N PRO A 367 -10.07 10.46 -26.58
CA PRO A 367 -8.82 9.86 -27.03
C PRO A 367 -7.70 10.87 -27.35
N GLY A 368 -8.06 12.06 -27.82
CA GLY A 368 -7.13 13.17 -28.09
C GLY A 368 -6.62 13.91 -26.85
N CYS A 369 -7.10 13.59 -25.65
CA CYS A 369 -6.61 14.17 -24.41
C CYS A 369 -5.28 13.53 -23.99
N GLN A 370 -4.29 14.36 -23.65
CA GLN A 370 -2.98 13.89 -23.20
C GLN A 370 -2.97 13.41 -21.74
N ASN A 371 -4.04 13.65 -20.98
CA ASN A 371 -4.18 13.16 -19.62
C ASN A 371 -4.88 11.79 -19.61
N PRO A 372 -4.20 10.71 -19.15
CA PRO A 372 -4.79 9.37 -19.05
C PRO A 372 -6.14 9.33 -18.31
N TRP A 373 -6.34 10.22 -17.33
CA TRP A 373 -7.55 10.26 -16.52
C TRP A 373 -8.82 10.52 -17.34
N PHE A 374 -8.72 11.38 -18.36
CA PHE A 374 -9.79 11.74 -19.28
C PHE A 374 -9.69 11.02 -20.62
N LYS A 375 -8.58 10.33 -20.91
CA LYS A 375 -8.38 9.62 -22.17
C LYS A 375 -9.14 8.29 -22.22
N TYR A 376 -9.10 7.53 -21.13
CA TYR A 376 -9.45 6.09 -21.14
C TYR A 376 -10.80 5.73 -20.50
N SER A 377 -11.43 6.63 -19.77
CA SER A 377 -12.69 6.34 -19.08
C SER A 377 -13.52 7.59 -18.95
N ASP A 378 -14.83 7.44 -19.13
CA ASP A 378 -15.79 8.44 -18.73
C ASP A 378 -15.70 8.64 -17.20
N ARG A 379 -15.98 9.86 -16.75
CA ARG A 379 -15.97 10.26 -15.34
C ARG A 379 -17.21 11.08 -15.03
N GLN A 380 -17.79 10.90 -13.86
CA GLN A 380 -19.00 11.61 -13.45
C GLN A 380 -18.83 12.21 -12.06
N TYR A 381 -19.18 13.49 -11.91
CA TYR A 381 -18.96 14.25 -10.68
C TYR A 381 -20.18 15.08 -10.32
N ARG A 382 -20.40 15.23 -9.00
CA ARG A 382 -21.39 16.17 -8.43
C ARG A 382 -20.78 17.56 -8.26
N GLY A 383 -21.65 18.54 -8.03
CA GLY A 383 -21.23 19.92 -7.82
C GLY A 383 -20.87 20.63 -9.12
N MET A 384 -19.98 21.62 -9.02
CA MET A 384 -19.59 22.46 -10.16
C MET A 384 -18.20 22.07 -10.65
N MET A 385 -17.90 22.35 -11.91
CA MET A 385 -16.55 22.22 -12.47
C MET A 385 -16.01 23.56 -12.89
N GLU A 386 -14.85 23.91 -12.36
CA GLU A 386 -14.08 25.06 -12.79
C GLU A 386 -13.06 24.60 -13.83
N ILE A 387 -13.09 25.21 -15.02
CA ILE A 387 -12.11 24.99 -16.08
C ILE A 387 -11.34 26.30 -16.28
N SER A 388 -10.01 26.23 -16.19
CA SER A 388 -9.13 27.40 -16.26
C SER A 388 -7.93 27.14 -17.17
N PRO A 389 -7.34 28.16 -17.80
CA PRO A 389 -6.08 27.98 -18.50
C PRO A 389 -4.92 27.91 -17.49
N VAL A 390 -4.03 26.94 -17.67
CA VAL A 390 -2.84 26.73 -16.85
C VAL A 390 -1.61 26.62 -17.77
N THR A 391 -0.72 27.60 -17.68
CA THR A 391 0.52 27.65 -18.47
C THR A 391 1.31 26.36 -18.34
N GLY A 392 1.69 25.78 -19.49
CA GLY A 392 2.42 24.52 -19.57
C GLY A 392 1.61 23.23 -19.29
N ARG A 393 0.40 23.32 -18.73
CA ARG A 393 -0.46 22.16 -18.40
C ARG A 393 -1.80 22.11 -19.16
N GLY A 394 -2.15 23.17 -19.89
CA GLY A 394 -3.39 23.23 -20.66
C GLY A 394 -4.58 23.66 -19.81
N LEU A 395 -5.62 22.84 -19.72
CA LEU A 395 -6.84 23.09 -18.95
C LEU A 395 -6.68 22.59 -17.51
N GLY A 396 -6.73 23.49 -16.52
CA GLY A 396 -6.91 23.13 -15.12
C GLY A 396 -8.38 22.75 -14.87
N VAL A 397 -8.62 21.60 -14.23
CA VAL A 397 -9.97 21.09 -13.93
C VAL A 397 -10.16 20.95 -12.43
N VAL A 398 -11.00 21.79 -11.83
CA VAL A 398 -11.23 21.79 -10.38
C VAL A 398 -12.70 21.53 -10.08
N ASN A 399 -12.98 20.44 -9.37
CA ASN A 399 -14.31 20.17 -8.86
C ASN A 399 -14.57 21.00 -7.60
N VAL A 400 -15.66 21.76 -7.61
CA VAL A 400 -16.11 22.57 -6.47
C VAL A 400 -17.40 21.97 -5.94
N VAL A 401 -17.30 21.32 -4.79
CA VAL A 401 -18.36 20.46 -4.24
C VAL A 401 -18.47 20.65 -2.72
N ASP A 402 -19.65 20.41 -2.16
CA ASP A 402 -19.87 20.48 -0.71
C ASP A 402 -19.21 19.28 -0.02
N MET A 403 -18.64 19.47 1.18
CA MET A 403 -17.82 18.47 1.89
C MET A 403 -18.50 17.10 2.00
N GLU A 404 -19.76 17.06 2.44
CA GLU A 404 -20.46 15.78 2.63
C GLU A 404 -20.70 15.06 1.31
N VAL A 405 -20.99 15.81 0.23
CA VAL A 405 -21.15 15.26 -1.12
C VAL A 405 -19.82 14.77 -1.69
N TYR A 406 -18.72 15.44 -1.37
CA TYR A 406 -17.37 14.97 -1.70
C TYR A 406 -17.08 13.61 -1.03
N LEU A 407 -17.47 13.45 0.24
CA LEU A 407 -17.23 12.22 1.00
C LEU A 407 -17.99 11.01 0.46
N LEU A 408 -19.13 11.20 -0.21
CA LEU A 408 -19.83 10.12 -0.93
C LEU A 408 -18.96 9.50 -2.01
N GLY A 409 -18.12 10.31 -2.67
CA GLY A 409 -17.15 9.81 -3.64
C GLY A 409 -15.84 9.31 -3.01
N VAL A 410 -15.46 9.82 -1.83
CA VAL A 410 -14.18 9.45 -1.17
C VAL A 410 -14.27 8.13 -0.43
N VAL A 411 -15.24 7.97 0.48
CA VAL A 411 -15.32 6.78 1.34
C VAL A 411 -15.30 5.48 0.52
N PRO A 412 -16.16 5.29 -0.51
CA PRO A 412 -16.11 4.08 -1.32
C PRO A 412 -14.94 4.03 -2.33
N SER A 413 -14.23 5.13 -2.54
CA SER A 413 -12.98 5.13 -3.30
C SER A 413 -11.79 4.63 -2.48
N GLU A 414 -11.86 4.75 -1.16
CA GLU A 414 -10.82 4.37 -0.19
C GLU A 414 -11.03 2.98 0.40
N VAL A 415 -12.29 2.60 0.67
CA VAL A 415 -12.65 1.30 1.25
C VAL A 415 -13.79 0.63 0.48
N SER A 416 -13.89 -0.70 0.57
CA SER A 416 -14.99 -1.43 -0.08
C SER A 416 -16.32 -1.09 0.58
N SER A 417 -17.36 -0.83 -0.22
CA SER A 417 -18.72 -0.59 0.28
C SER A 417 -19.38 -1.82 0.92
N GLN A 418 -18.80 -3.01 0.73
CA GLN A 418 -19.25 -4.26 1.34
C GLN A 418 -18.64 -4.51 2.73
N TRP A 419 -17.69 -3.68 3.17
CA TRP A 419 -17.08 -3.85 4.48
C TRP A 419 -18.03 -3.55 5.64
N PRO A 420 -17.75 -4.06 6.85
CA PRO A 420 -18.59 -3.87 8.02
C PRO A 420 -18.91 -2.40 8.28
N TYR A 421 -20.19 -2.12 8.57
CA TYR A 421 -20.75 -0.77 8.54
C TYR A 421 -20.03 0.24 9.46
N GLU A 422 -19.64 -0.19 10.66
CA GLU A 422 -18.93 0.65 11.63
C GLU A 422 -17.52 1.06 11.15
N SER A 423 -16.86 0.24 10.33
CA SER A 423 -15.59 0.63 9.68
C SER A 423 -15.79 1.75 8.65
N LEU A 424 -16.93 1.76 7.95
CA LEU A 424 -17.28 2.81 6.98
C LEU A 424 -17.53 4.15 7.68
N LYS A 425 -18.17 4.13 8.85
CA LYS A 425 -18.36 5.32 9.70
C LYS A 425 -17.03 5.88 10.19
N ALA A 426 -16.13 5.02 10.67
CA ALA A 426 -14.79 5.44 11.08
C ALA A 426 -14.05 6.10 9.90
N GLN A 427 -14.05 5.48 8.72
CA GLN A 427 -13.45 6.05 7.52
C GLN A 427 -14.07 7.41 7.15
N ALA A 428 -15.39 7.60 7.27
CA ALA A 428 -16.06 8.87 6.98
C ALA A 428 -15.59 10.00 7.90
N VAL A 429 -15.51 9.77 9.23
CA VAL A 429 -15.03 10.76 10.21
C VAL A 429 -13.58 11.17 9.94
N LEU A 430 -12.70 10.19 9.69
CA LEU A 430 -11.29 10.45 9.40
C LEU A 430 -11.10 11.17 8.06
N ALA A 431 -11.82 10.74 7.01
CA ALA A 431 -11.76 11.38 5.72
C ALA A 431 -12.24 12.84 5.77
N ARG A 432 -13.30 13.13 6.53
CA ARG A 432 -13.80 14.49 6.78
C ARG A 432 -12.76 15.36 7.49
N THR A 433 -12.14 14.82 8.54
CA THR A 433 -11.12 15.52 9.32
C THR A 433 -9.92 15.90 8.44
N GLN A 434 -9.43 14.95 7.63
CA GLN A 434 -8.35 15.18 6.69
C GLN A 434 -8.69 16.26 5.66
N ALA A 435 -9.89 16.22 5.08
CA ALA A 435 -10.36 17.19 4.12
C ALA A 435 -10.44 18.61 4.71
N ILE A 436 -10.87 18.74 5.98
CA ILE A 436 -10.88 20.02 6.72
C ILE A 436 -9.47 20.56 6.92
N ILE A 437 -8.52 19.72 7.35
CA ILE A 437 -7.11 20.12 7.55
C ILE A 437 -6.50 20.62 6.24
N ARG A 438 -6.68 19.87 5.14
CA ARG A 438 -6.14 20.23 3.83
C ARG A 438 -6.76 21.54 3.31
N ARG A 439 -8.06 21.73 3.51
CA ARG A 439 -8.76 22.98 3.16
C ARG A 439 -8.21 24.18 3.93
N ALA A 440 -8.07 24.07 5.26
CA ALA A 440 -7.65 25.19 6.11
C ALA A 440 -6.23 25.68 5.80
N ARG A 441 -5.33 24.77 5.42
CA ARG A 441 -3.93 25.09 5.16
C ARG A 441 -3.62 25.48 3.73
N GLY A 442 -4.56 25.31 2.79
CA GLY A 442 -4.32 25.37 1.34
C GLY A 442 -3.45 24.21 0.81
N GLY A 443 -2.77 23.47 1.70
CA GLY A 443 -1.98 22.28 1.41
C GLY A 443 -0.81 22.51 0.45
N THR A 444 -0.26 21.42 -0.05
CA THR A 444 0.76 21.37 -1.13
C THR A 444 0.24 21.91 -2.46
N HIS A 445 -1.06 22.22 -2.57
CA HIS A 445 -1.75 22.58 -3.80
C HIS A 445 -2.25 24.03 -3.82
N LYS A 446 -1.88 24.85 -2.83
CA LYS A 446 -2.26 26.27 -2.80
C LYS A 446 -1.87 27.00 -4.09
N ALA A 447 -0.67 26.71 -4.62
CA ALA A 447 -0.19 27.25 -5.89
C ALA A 447 -0.92 26.68 -7.12
N ASP A 448 -1.54 25.51 -7.00
CA ASP A 448 -2.32 24.87 -8.07
C ASP A 448 -3.80 25.30 -8.09
N GLY A 449 -4.28 26.04 -7.07
CA GLY A 449 -5.63 26.60 -7.04
C GLY A 449 -6.74 25.67 -6.51
N TYR A 450 -6.38 24.55 -5.87
CA TYR A 450 -7.29 23.61 -5.22
C TYR A 450 -6.78 23.17 -3.84
N HIS A 451 -7.69 22.64 -3.01
CA HIS A 451 -7.36 22.23 -1.63
C HIS A 451 -6.72 20.83 -1.57
N MET A 452 -7.12 19.95 -2.48
CA MET A 452 -6.70 18.53 -2.51
C MET A 452 -6.78 17.96 -3.93
N CYS A 453 -6.03 16.89 -4.20
CA CYS A 453 -6.07 16.16 -5.46
C CYS A 453 -7.03 14.95 -5.40
N ASP A 454 -7.40 14.41 -6.55
CA ASP A 454 -8.28 13.23 -6.65
C ASP A 454 -7.59 11.87 -6.48
N GLY A 455 -6.25 11.87 -6.40
CA GLY A 455 -5.45 10.67 -6.14
C GLY A 455 -5.12 10.43 -4.66
N GLN A 456 -4.60 9.21 -4.38
CA GLN A 456 -4.18 8.74 -3.05
C GLN A 456 -3.14 9.63 -2.34
N HIS A 457 -2.45 10.52 -3.08
CA HIS A 457 -1.59 11.55 -2.48
C HIS A 457 -2.36 12.45 -1.50
N CYS A 458 -3.62 12.77 -1.80
CA CYS A 458 -4.50 13.46 -0.88
C CYS A 458 -5.50 12.50 -0.22
N GLN A 459 -6.48 12.06 -1.01
CA GLN A 459 -7.54 11.10 -0.72
C GLN A 459 -8.08 10.61 -2.07
N ALA A 460 -8.39 9.33 -2.21
CA ALA A 460 -8.95 8.80 -3.45
C ALA A 460 -10.36 9.39 -3.69
N TYR A 461 -10.57 10.05 -4.82
CA TYR A 461 -11.87 10.64 -5.19
C TYR A 461 -12.24 10.31 -6.65
N LYS A 462 -13.09 9.30 -6.86
CA LYS A 462 -13.49 8.83 -8.19
C LYS A 462 -14.86 9.36 -8.65
N GLY A 463 -15.47 10.26 -7.87
CA GLY A 463 -16.77 10.85 -8.17
C GLY A 463 -17.93 9.86 -7.96
N VAL A 464 -18.99 10.02 -8.74
CA VAL A 464 -20.28 9.33 -8.55
C VAL A 464 -20.20 7.83 -8.83
N MET A 465 -19.25 7.43 -9.68
CA MET A 465 -19.10 6.04 -10.15
C MET A 465 -18.84 5.02 -9.03
N THR A 466 -18.38 5.48 -7.86
CA THR A 466 -18.10 4.62 -6.69
C THR A 466 -19.13 4.75 -5.58
N GLU A 467 -20.05 5.72 -5.65
CA GLU A 467 -21.06 5.94 -4.60
C GLU A 467 -21.89 4.66 -4.37
N ALA A 468 -22.23 4.39 -3.11
CA ALA A 468 -22.94 3.19 -2.70
C ALA A 468 -23.76 3.43 -1.43
N ASN A 469 -24.97 2.86 -1.37
CA ASN A 469 -25.92 3.10 -0.27
C ASN A 469 -25.32 2.89 1.13
N SER A 470 -24.47 1.88 1.33
CA SER A 470 -23.83 1.61 2.63
C SER A 470 -22.85 2.73 3.03
N THR A 471 -21.95 3.13 2.14
CA THR A 471 -20.98 4.21 2.42
C THR A 471 -21.66 5.56 2.54
N ASP A 472 -22.68 5.81 1.71
CA ASP A 472 -23.42 7.07 1.71
C ASP A 472 -24.15 7.25 3.04
N ARG A 473 -24.84 6.21 3.53
CA ARG A 473 -25.44 6.24 4.87
C ARG A 473 -24.41 6.47 5.96
N ALA A 474 -23.25 5.83 5.89
CA ALA A 474 -22.19 6.02 6.89
C ALA A 474 -21.66 7.47 6.94
N VAL A 475 -21.53 8.12 5.77
CA VAL A 475 -21.18 9.55 5.68
C VAL A 475 -22.26 10.41 6.33
N LEU A 476 -23.53 10.13 6.05
CA LEU A 476 -24.67 10.91 6.54
C LEU A 476 -24.90 10.74 8.05
N GLU A 477 -24.82 9.52 8.58
CA GLU A 477 -24.98 9.27 10.02
C GLU A 477 -23.85 9.90 10.84
N THR A 478 -22.68 10.11 10.22
CA THR A 478 -21.54 10.82 10.82
C THR A 478 -21.42 12.27 10.35
N GLU A 479 -22.48 12.87 9.80
CA GLU A 479 -22.46 14.23 9.24
C GLU A 479 -21.84 15.23 10.23
N GLY A 480 -20.79 15.91 9.78
CA GLY A 480 -20.10 16.94 10.57
C GLY A 480 -19.22 16.42 11.70
N GLU A 481 -19.17 15.11 11.98
CA GLU A 481 -18.24 14.56 12.96
C GLU A 481 -16.80 14.60 12.44
N LEU A 482 -15.91 15.21 13.23
CA LEU A 482 -14.46 15.26 13.02
C LEU A 482 -13.71 14.79 14.27
N LEU A 483 -12.45 14.40 14.06
CA LEU A 483 -11.54 14.05 15.14
C LEU A 483 -10.71 15.24 15.59
N THR A 484 -10.59 15.43 16.90
CA THR A 484 -9.82 16.53 17.51
C THR A 484 -8.85 16.05 18.58
N TYR A 485 -7.70 16.70 18.67
CA TYR A 485 -6.73 16.55 19.75
C TYR A 485 -6.42 17.93 20.32
N HIS A 486 -6.57 18.10 21.63
CA HIS A 486 -6.51 19.42 22.31
C HIS A 486 -7.30 20.52 21.55
N ALA A 487 -8.55 20.22 21.20
CA ALA A 487 -9.49 21.09 20.49
C ALA A 487 -9.08 21.54 19.07
N ARG A 488 -7.98 21.03 18.51
CA ARG A 488 -7.58 21.22 17.11
C ARG A 488 -7.90 19.97 16.29
N PRO A 489 -8.22 20.07 14.99
CA PRO A 489 -8.37 18.89 14.13
C PRO A 489 -7.13 18.00 14.22
N ALA A 490 -7.33 16.72 14.54
CA ALA A 490 -6.26 15.73 14.63
C ALA A 490 -5.83 15.30 13.22
N TYR A 491 -4.55 15.09 13.00
CA TYR A 491 -4.07 14.36 11.82
C TYR A 491 -4.59 12.93 11.83
N THR A 492 -5.41 12.60 10.84
CA THR A 492 -6.10 11.32 10.72
C THR A 492 -5.58 10.53 9.53
N PHE A 493 -4.28 10.24 9.53
CA PHE A 493 -3.68 9.41 8.47
C PHE A 493 -4.28 8.00 8.50
N TYR A 494 -4.44 7.40 7.32
CA TYR A 494 -4.99 6.06 7.17
C TYR A 494 -4.39 5.37 5.94
N HIS A 495 -4.35 4.04 5.96
CA HIS A 495 -3.76 3.22 4.90
C HIS A 495 -4.49 1.87 4.78
N SER A 496 -4.33 1.18 3.64
CA SER A 496 -5.10 -0.05 3.31
C SER A 496 -4.88 -1.19 4.32
N ASN A 497 -3.63 -1.57 4.59
CA ASN A 497 -3.32 -2.69 5.47
C ASN A 497 -1.99 -2.44 6.21
N CYS A 498 -1.92 -2.65 7.52
CA CYS A 498 -0.69 -2.42 8.30
C CYS A 498 0.24 -3.64 8.32
N GLY A 499 -0.22 -4.80 7.86
CA GLY A 499 0.53 -6.05 8.01
C GLY A 499 0.55 -6.57 9.44
N GLY A 500 -0.29 -6.05 10.34
CA GLY A 500 -0.43 -6.46 11.74
C GLY A 500 0.32 -5.59 12.74
N TYR A 501 1.05 -4.56 12.29
CA TYR A 501 1.77 -3.65 13.17
C TYR A 501 1.77 -2.23 12.60
N ILE A 502 1.33 -1.26 13.41
CA ILE A 502 1.23 0.16 13.07
C ILE A 502 2.49 0.87 13.56
N GLN A 503 2.99 1.84 12.79
CA GLN A 503 4.14 2.65 13.14
C GLN A 503 3.75 4.06 13.57
N ALA A 504 4.51 4.62 14.50
CA ALA A 504 4.30 5.98 14.98
C ALA A 504 4.68 7.01 13.91
N SER A 505 4.00 8.14 13.91
CA SER A 505 4.32 9.23 12.96
C SER A 505 5.71 9.83 13.18
N GLY A 506 6.12 9.99 14.44
CA GLY A 506 7.43 10.56 14.82
C GLY A 506 8.63 9.67 14.45
N GLU A 507 8.42 8.38 14.18
CA GLU A 507 9.46 7.45 13.76
C GLU A 507 9.78 7.54 12.26
N VAL A 508 8.94 8.25 11.48
CA VAL A 508 9.02 8.30 10.02
C VAL A 508 9.28 9.72 9.53
N THR A 509 10.42 9.90 8.88
CA THR A 509 10.82 11.19 8.29
C THR A 509 9.75 11.74 7.35
N GLY A 510 9.27 12.95 7.65
CA GLY A 510 8.34 13.71 6.80
C GLY A 510 6.86 13.60 7.17
N TRP A 511 6.48 12.81 8.18
CA TRP A 511 5.09 12.69 8.64
C TRP A 511 4.73 13.63 9.80
N GLY A 512 5.75 14.17 10.47
CA GLY A 512 5.58 14.98 11.68
C GLY A 512 5.32 14.11 12.91
N ASP A 513 5.47 14.70 14.09
CA ASP A 513 5.27 14.00 15.35
C ASP A 513 3.89 14.36 15.93
N SER A 514 3.02 13.36 16.02
CA SER A 514 1.69 13.46 16.64
C SER A 514 1.61 12.47 17.81
N PRO A 515 1.42 12.93 19.06
CA PRO A 515 1.50 12.08 20.25
C PRO A 515 0.52 10.90 20.30
N TYR A 516 -0.61 11.01 19.59
CA TYR A 516 -1.65 9.98 19.51
C TYR A 516 -1.47 9.03 18.30
N LEU A 517 -0.45 9.24 17.44
CA LEU A 517 -0.11 8.32 16.35
C LEU A 517 1.08 7.47 16.78
N THR A 518 0.80 6.42 17.55
CA THR A 518 1.79 5.59 18.25
C THR A 518 1.99 4.23 17.60
N THR A 519 3.15 3.62 17.84
CA THR A 519 3.48 2.26 17.43
C THR A 519 2.75 1.25 18.32
N HIS A 520 1.97 0.36 17.71
CA HIS A 520 1.24 -0.71 18.41
C HIS A 520 0.78 -1.79 17.44
N GLN A 521 0.63 -3.02 17.93
CA GLN A 521 0.12 -4.12 17.12
C GLN A 521 -1.35 -3.90 16.78
N ASP A 522 -1.76 -4.33 15.59
CA ASP A 522 -3.16 -4.29 15.16
C ASP A 522 -3.93 -5.49 15.72
N LEU A 523 -3.93 -5.59 17.05
CA LEU A 523 -4.55 -6.62 17.88
C LEU A 523 -5.00 -5.99 19.20
N PRO A 524 -6.01 -6.57 19.87
CA PRO A 524 -6.27 -6.30 21.29
C PRO A 524 -5.01 -6.52 22.13
N SER A 525 -4.80 -5.68 23.16
CA SER A 525 -3.57 -5.68 23.96
C SER A 525 -3.28 -7.00 24.68
N ASP A 526 -4.34 -7.72 25.05
CA ASP A 526 -4.29 -9.05 25.67
C ASP A 526 -3.84 -10.16 24.72
N LEU A 527 -3.94 -9.93 23.40
CA LEU A 527 -3.51 -10.87 22.36
C LEU A 527 -2.17 -10.47 21.71
N ALA A 528 -1.65 -9.28 22.01
CA ALA A 528 -0.44 -8.76 21.41
C ALA A 528 0.80 -9.46 21.97
N VAL A 529 1.63 -10.02 21.08
CA VAL A 529 2.88 -10.68 21.46
C VAL A 529 4.05 -9.77 21.10
N PRO A 530 4.91 -9.33 22.04
CA PRO A 530 6.01 -8.41 21.74
C PRO A 530 6.91 -8.92 20.61
N ILE A 531 7.12 -8.06 19.61
CA ILE A 531 8.11 -8.25 18.54
C ILE A 531 9.26 -7.30 18.86
N ASP A 532 10.15 -7.77 19.73
CA ASP A 532 11.20 -6.98 20.38
C ASP A 532 12.61 -7.51 20.05
N SER A 533 12.73 -8.35 19.02
CA SER A 533 14.00 -8.91 18.57
C SER A 533 14.01 -9.17 17.04
N PRO A 534 15.19 -9.20 16.40
CA PRO A 534 15.32 -9.55 14.98
C PRO A 534 14.78 -10.94 14.64
N TRP A 535 15.00 -11.94 15.50
CA TRP A 535 14.49 -13.31 15.30
C TRP A 535 12.95 -13.36 15.31
N LYS A 536 12.33 -12.75 16.32
CA LYS A 536 10.86 -12.69 16.42
C LYS A 536 10.24 -11.93 15.26
N PHE A 537 10.86 -10.82 14.82
CA PHE A 537 10.40 -10.09 13.64
C PHE A 537 10.45 -10.95 12.38
N HIS A 538 11.54 -11.70 12.19
CA HIS A 538 11.71 -12.62 11.05
C HIS A 538 10.64 -13.72 11.03
N GLN A 539 10.35 -14.37 12.17
CA GLN A 539 9.27 -15.36 12.28
C GLN A 539 7.91 -14.74 11.95
N TRP A 540 7.63 -13.54 12.49
CA TRP A 540 6.36 -12.85 12.32
C TRP A 540 6.09 -12.38 10.87
N ILE A 541 7.12 -11.85 10.18
CA ILE A 541 6.96 -11.32 8.82
C ILE A 541 6.90 -12.44 7.77
N THR A 542 7.59 -13.55 7.99
CA THR A 542 7.53 -14.72 7.08
C THR A 542 6.32 -15.62 7.36
N GLY A 543 5.73 -15.53 8.54
CA GLY A 543 4.50 -16.20 8.94
C GLY A 543 3.20 -15.57 8.40
N SER A 544 2.08 -15.93 9.02
CA SER A 544 0.76 -15.34 8.79
C SER A 544 0.00 -15.23 10.13
N PRO A 545 0.48 -14.39 11.05
CA PRO A 545 -0.06 -14.31 12.41
C PRO A 545 -1.48 -13.72 12.43
N PRO A 546 -2.25 -13.94 13.52
CA PRO A 546 -3.49 -13.23 13.75
C PRO A 546 -3.27 -11.71 13.77
N ALA A 547 -4.21 -10.97 13.21
CA ALA A 547 -4.28 -9.51 13.27
C ALA A 547 -5.72 -9.08 12.94
N ASN A 548 -6.14 -7.88 13.37
CA ASN A 548 -7.41 -7.31 12.93
C ASN A 548 -7.42 -7.23 11.40
N CYS A 549 -6.33 -6.70 10.80
CA CYS A 549 -6.17 -6.56 9.35
C CYS A 549 -5.91 -7.86 8.57
N ASN A 550 -5.74 -9.00 9.25
CA ASN A 550 -5.68 -10.31 8.62
C ASN A 550 -7.07 -10.96 8.66
N TYR A 551 -7.94 -10.58 7.71
CA TYR A 551 -9.34 -10.99 7.68
C TYR A 551 -9.69 -11.72 6.36
N PRO A 552 -9.37 -13.02 6.25
CA PRO A 552 -9.68 -13.82 5.07
C PRO A 552 -11.17 -13.74 4.70
N GLY A 553 -11.45 -13.69 3.39
CA GLY A 553 -12.81 -13.53 2.86
C GLY A 553 -13.29 -12.08 2.74
N MET A 554 -12.75 -11.16 3.56
CA MET A 554 -13.09 -9.72 3.52
C MET A 554 -11.97 -8.86 2.93
N VAL A 555 -10.73 -9.21 3.26
CA VAL A 555 -9.50 -8.53 2.84
C VAL A 555 -8.64 -9.53 2.08
N ARG A 556 -8.05 -9.11 0.96
CA ARG A 556 -7.17 -9.97 0.16
C ARG A 556 -5.91 -10.29 0.96
N SER A 557 -5.56 -11.56 1.08
CA SER A 557 -4.37 -12.01 1.83
C SER A 557 -3.07 -11.36 1.31
N SER A 558 -3.01 -11.00 0.03
CA SER A 558 -1.87 -10.30 -0.57
C SER A 558 -1.69 -8.86 -0.08
N GLU A 559 -2.65 -8.27 0.62
CA GLU A 559 -2.50 -6.97 1.31
C GLU A 559 -1.86 -7.15 2.69
N PHE A 560 -2.09 -8.28 3.36
CA PHE A 560 -1.54 -8.59 4.67
C PHE A 560 -0.12 -9.18 4.60
N ARG A 561 0.12 -10.13 3.69
CA ARG A 561 1.43 -10.75 3.44
C ARG A 561 1.67 -10.90 1.94
N TRP A 562 2.84 -10.50 1.48
CA TRP A 562 3.22 -10.57 0.06
C TRP A 562 4.68 -10.95 -0.12
N LEU A 563 4.99 -11.48 -1.31
CA LEU A 563 6.35 -11.75 -1.77
C LEU A 563 6.61 -10.94 -3.04
N ARG A 564 7.81 -10.38 -3.16
CA ARG A 564 8.35 -9.91 -4.44
C ARG A 564 9.72 -10.52 -4.66
N ILE A 565 9.91 -11.12 -5.84
CA ILE A 565 11.22 -11.61 -6.26
C ILE A 565 11.72 -10.75 -7.41
N ILE A 566 12.72 -9.92 -7.13
CA ILE A 566 13.20 -8.90 -8.05
C ILE A 566 14.57 -9.29 -8.58
N ARG A 567 14.73 -9.35 -9.91
CA ARG A 567 16.04 -9.67 -10.53
C ARG A 567 17.05 -8.58 -10.24
N HIS A 568 18.32 -8.95 -10.11
CA HIS A 568 19.40 -8.00 -9.85
C HIS A 568 19.47 -6.87 -10.90
N SER A 569 19.34 -7.22 -12.18
CA SER A 569 19.31 -6.26 -13.30
C SER A 569 18.14 -5.27 -13.21
N ASP A 570 16.97 -5.74 -12.77
CA ASP A 570 15.79 -4.90 -12.65
C ASP A 570 15.95 -3.93 -11.48
N MET A 571 16.51 -4.38 -10.36
CA MET A 571 16.83 -3.53 -9.22
C MET A 571 17.85 -2.46 -9.58
N GLU A 572 18.94 -2.84 -10.26
CA GLU A 572 19.98 -1.91 -10.72
C GLU A 572 19.41 -0.85 -11.67
N PHE A 573 18.58 -1.25 -12.63
CA PHE A 573 17.90 -0.34 -13.54
C PHE A 573 17.02 0.66 -12.79
N ARG A 574 16.17 0.19 -11.86
CA ARG A 574 15.25 1.02 -11.07
C ARG A 574 16.02 2.07 -10.26
N ILE A 575 17.08 1.66 -9.57
CA ILE A 575 17.89 2.57 -8.75
C ILE A 575 18.65 3.59 -9.62
N ASN A 576 19.20 3.16 -10.77
CA ASN A 576 19.95 4.06 -11.65
C ASN A 576 19.09 5.14 -12.32
N ARG A 577 17.77 4.92 -12.46
CA ARG A 577 16.83 5.93 -12.95
C ARG A 577 16.94 7.25 -12.18
N ASP A 578 17.02 7.16 -10.85
CA ASP A 578 16.94 8.32 -9.97
C ASP A 578 18.31 8.67 -9.37
N TYR A 579 19.19 7.69 -9.15
CA TYR A 579 20.42 7.89 -8.39
C TYR A 579 21.71 7.73 -9.18
N LYS A 580 21.71 7.12 -10.38
CA LYS A 580 22.92 6.96 -11.22
C LYS A 580 24.12 6.32 -10.48
N ILE A 581 23.92 5.29 -9.68
CA ILE A 581 24.94 4.63 -8.84
C ILE A 581 26.02 3.84 -9.61
N GLY A 582 25.81 3.56 -10.90
CA GLY A 582 26.68 2.67 -11.67
C GLY A 582 26.23 1.22 -11.50
N THR A 583 27.17 0.28 -11.35
CA THR A 583 26.86 -1.12 -11.05
C THR A 583 26.39 -1.26 -9.61
N LEU A 584 25.29 -1.97 -9.37
CA LEU A 584 24.77 -2.22 -8.03
C LEU A 584 25.63 -3.26 -7.30
N LEU A 585 26.32 -2.84 -6.25
CA LEU A 585 27.21 -3.70 -5.46
C LEU A 585 26.55 -4.20 -4.17
N GLY A 586 25.69 -3.39 -3.56
CA GLY A 586 25.03 -3.74 -2.30
C GLY A 586 23.74 -2.96 -2.05
N LEU A 587 22.81 -3.61 -1.35
CA LEU A 587 21.53 -3.06 -0.94
C LEU A 587 21.24 -3.54 0.48
N THR A 588 21.21 -2.63 1.45
CA THR A 588 21.11 -3.00 2.87
C THR A 588 20.07 -2.11 3.56
N PRO A 589 18.92 -2.68 4.00
CA PRO A 589 18.02 -1.99 4.92
C PRO A 589 18.79 -1.57 6.17
N LEU A 590 18.65 -0.31 6.56
CA LEU A 590 19.30 0.26 7.74
C LEU A 590 18.24 0.47 8.82
N LYS A 591 17.71 1.69 8.96
CA LYS A 591 16.78 2.04 10.04
C LYS A 591 15.43 1.39 9.85
N ARG A 592 14.82 0.96 10.95
CA ARG A 592 13.45 0.44 11.02
C ARG A 592 12.69 1.10 12.17
N SER A 593 11.39 1.30 11.99
CA SER A 593 10.49 1.50 13.13
C SER A 593 10.41 0.21 13.97
N PRO A 594 9.97 0.26 15.23
CA PRO A 594 9.67 -0.94 16.02
C PRO A 594 8.59 -1.83 15.40
N SER A 595 7.74 -1.29 14.50
CA SER A 595 6.81 -2.11 13.69
C SER A 595 7.52 -2.96 12.62
N GLY A 596 8.80 -2.69 12.35
CA GLY A 596 9.63 -3.37 11.36
C GLY A 596 9.67 -2.70 9.98
N ASN A 597 8.97 -1.59 9.78
CA ASN A 597 9.01 -0.81 8.53
C ASN A 597 10.40 -0.23 8.31
N VAL A 598 10.97 -0.45 7.13
CA VAL A 598 12.26 0.12 6.73
C VAL A 598 12.11 1.62 6.47
N ASN A 599 12.74 2.42 7.32
CA ASN A 599 12.73 3.89 7.23
C ASN A 599 14.03 4.42 6.61
N SER A 600 15.10 3.63 6.54
CA SER A 600 16.24 3.95 5.67
C SER A 600 16.90 2.75 5.01
N ILE A 601 17.49 2.96 3.83
CA ILE A 601 18.20 1.93 3.07
C ILE A 601 19.51 2.49 2.50
N LYS A 602 20.58 1.70 2.60
CA LYS A 602 21.89 1.99 1.99
C LYS A 602 22.01 1.26 0.67
N ILE A 603 22.41 1.99 -0.35
CA ILE A 603 22.67 1.49 -1.70
C ILE A 603 24.14 1.77 -2.01
N THR A 604 24.91 0.72 -2.25
CA THR A 604 26.31 0.83 -2.64
C THR A 604 26.41 0.52 -4.13
N GLY A 605 26.89 1.48 -4.93
CA GLY A 605 27.21 1.26 -6.33
C GLY A 605 28.67 1.53 -6.64
N SER A 606 29.12 1.13 -7.83
CA SER A 606 30.50 1.29 -8.28
C SER A 606 30.96 2.75 -8.40
N ARG A 607 30.03 3.71 -8.55
CA ARG A 607 30.35 5.15 -8.62
C ARG A 607 30.12 5.89 -7.31
N LYS A 608 29.11 5.50 -6.54
CA LYS A 608 28.77 6.16 -5.28
C LYS A 608 27.88 5.30 -4.39
N THR A 609 27.85 5.66 -3.12
CA THR A 609 26.90 5.15 -2.13
C THR A 609 25.82 6.19 -1.86
N VAL A 610 24.57 5.74 -1.73
CA VAL A 610 23.41 6.60 -1.40
C VAL A 610 22.67 6.01 -0.21
N VAL A 611 22.22 6.87 0.70
CA VAL A 611 21.28 6.51 1.77
C VAL A 611 19.96 7.22 1.50
N ILE A 612 18.85 6.47 1.50
CA ILE A 612 17.51 6.99 1.28
C ILE A 612 16.73 6.82 2.58
N GLU A 613 16.14 7.92 3.08
CA GLU A 613 15.48 7.97 4.40
C GLU A 613 13.98 8.32 4.35
N ARG A 614 13.37 8.33 3.15
CA ARG A 614 11.93 8.60 2.97
C ARG A 614 11.22 7.35 2.47
N GLU A 615 10.21 6.89 3.19
CA GLU A 615 9.50 5.62 2.91
C GLU A 615 8.97 5.53 1.48
N HIS A 616 8.37 6.60 0.96
CA HIS A 616 7.81 6.61 -0.39
C HIS A 616 8.91 6.49 -1.45
N LEU A 617 10.10 7.08 -1.21
CA LEU A 617 11.24 6.92 -2.12
C LEU A 617 11.74 5.48 -2.08
N ILE A 618 11.85 4.86 -0.89
CA ILE A 618 12.22 3.45 -0.73
C ILE A 618 11.25 2.55 -1.51
N ARG A 619 9.94 2.72 -1.34
CA ARG A 619 8.94 1.93 -2.07
C ARG A 619 9.03 2.12 -3.58
N ASN A 620 9.27 3.35 -4.04
CA ASN A 620 9.36 3.68 -5.47
C ASN A 620 10.61 3.15 -6.17
N ILE A 621 11.71 2.92 -5.44
CA ILE A 621 12.94 2.35 -6.03
C ILE A 621 12.95 0.82 -5.97
N LEU A 622 12.32 0.24 -4.94
CA LEU A 622 12.33 -1.21 -4.73
C LEU A 622 11.27 -1.92 -5.57
N GLY A 623 10.16 -1.26 -5.93
CA GLY A 623 9.18 -1.77 -6.88
C GLY A 623 9.31 -1.12 -8.27
N PHE A 624 8.75 -1.74 -9.30
CA PHE A 624 8.53 -1.05 -10.58
C PHE A 624 7.41 0.00 -10.48
N SER A 625 6.39 -0.29 -9.66
CA SER A 625 5.49 0.64 -8.99
C SER A 625 5.99 0.91 -7.57
N SER A 626 5.35 1.82 -6.83
CA SER A 626 5.53 1.85 -5.38
C SER A 626 5.28 0.45 -4.79
N LEU A 627 6.30 -0.14 -4.16
CA LEU A 627 6.15 -1.35 -3.34
C LEU A 627 4.97 -1.19 -2.37
N LYS A 628 4.26 -2.28 -2.02
CA LYS A 628 3.05 -2.19 -1.20
C LYS A 628 3.29 -1.44 0.10
N SER A 629 4.36 -1.75 0.83
CA SER A 629 4.78 -1.06 2.04
C SER A 629 6.31 -1.13 2.19
N THR A 630 6.87 -0.43 3.19
CA THR A 630 8.26 -0.62 3.64
C THR A 630 8.40 -1.70 4.72
N LEU A 631 7.32 -2.39 5.11
CA LEU A 631 7.36 -3.48 6.07
C LEU A 631 7.79 -4.76 5.34
N PHE A 632 9.09 -5.04 5.34
CA PHE A 632 9.63 -6.25 4.73
C PHE A 632 10.95 -6.73 5.34
N PHE A 633 11.20 -8.02 5.19
CA PHE A 633 12.49 -8.67 5.32
C PHE A 633 13.04 -9.04 3.93
N MET A 634 14.34 -8.94 3.74
CA MET A 634 15.00 -9.14 2.44
C MET A 634 16.04 -10.25 2.49
N GLU A 635 15.99 -11.16 1.53
CA GLU A 635 17.02 -12.18 1.30
C GLU A 635 17.69 -11.95 -0.05
N VAL A 636 19.02 -12.08 -0.09
CA VAL A 636 19.84 -11.91 -1.30
C VAL A 636 20.24 -13.28 -1.81
N ASN A 637 19.72 -13.68 -2.96
CA ASN A 637 20.07 -14.95 -3.59
C ASN A 637 21.17 -14.75 -4.63
N ARG A 638 22.15 -15.66 -4.62
CA ARG A 638 23.32 -15.63 -5.50
C ARG A 638 23.34 -16.85 -6.42
N PHE A 639 24.05 -16.73 -7.54
CA PHE A 639 24.46 -17.88 -8.34
C PHE A 639 25.66 -18.58 -7.66
N LYS A 640 25.99 -19.80 -8.11
CA LYS A 640 27.19 -20.53 -7.64
C LYS A 640 28.49 -19.72 -7.75
N ASN A 641 28.57 -18.80 -8.72
CA ASN A 641 29.73 -17.91 -8.91
C ASN A 641 29.73 -16.67 -7.99
N GLY A 642 28.85 -16.62 -6.99
CA GLY A 642 28.76 -15.51 -6.04
C GLY A 642 28.04 -14.26 -6.55
N LYS A 643 27.70 -14.14 -7.84
CA LYS A 643 26.96 -12.97 -8.35
C LYS A 643 25.53 -12.94 -7.82
N ILE A 644 25.03 -11.75 -7.46
CA ILE A 644 23.65 -11.58 -7.04
C ILE A 644 22.71 -11.92 -8.19
N ARG A 645 21.76 -12.82 -7.95
CA ARG A 645 20.74 -13.26 -8.90
C ARG A 645 19.46 -12.45 -8.74
N ASN A 646 18.94 -12.39 -7.52
CA ASN A 646 17.66 -11.74 -7.21
C ASN A 646 17.53 -11.43 -5.71
N TYR A 647 16.55 -10.60 -5.39
CA TYR A 647 16.17 -10.20 -4.04
C TYR A 647 14.77 -10.74 -3.73
N TRP A 648 14.61 -11.47 -2.63
CA TRP A 648 13.30 -11.91 -2.13
C TRP A 648 12.87 -10.98 -1.01
N LEU A 649 11.79 -10.26 -1.24
CA LEU A 649 11.18 -9.37 -0.25
C LEU A 649 9.94 -10.03 0.32
N TYR A 650 10.04 -10.54 1.55
CA TYR A 650 8.90 -11.01 2.33
C TYR A 650 8.34 -9.81 3.07
N GLY A 651 7.17 -9.36 2.67
CA GLY A 651 6.58 -8.15 3.21
C GLY A 651 5.18 -8.33 3.71
N GLY A 652 4.71 -7.30 4.41
CA GLY A 652 3.36 -7.23 4.94
C GLY A 652 2.76 -5.84 4.79
N GLY A 653 1.45 -5.76 4.78
CA GLY A 653 0.74 -4.49 4.67
C GLY A 653 0.78 -3.83 3.29
N TRP A 654 -0.05 -2.80 3.13
CA TRP A 654 -0.13 -1.93 1.97
C TRP A 654 -0.42 -0.49 2.42
N GLY A 655 0.55 0.38 2.15
CA GLY A 655 0.53 1.79 2.49
C GLY A 655 1.64 2.15 3.46
N HIS A 656 1.48 3.31 4.08
CA HIS A 656 2.52 3.90 4.95
C HIS A 656 2.46 3.41 6.39
N GLY A 657 1.47 2.63 6.82
CA GLY A 657 1.47 2.01 8.16
C GLY A 657 1.23 2.95 9.35
N ILE A 658 0.83 4.21 9.13
CA ILE A 658 0.61 5.22 10.20
C ILE A 658 -0.89 5.47 10.36
N GLY A 659 -1.34 5.63 11.60
CA GLY A 659 -2.75 5.91 11.93
C GLY A 659 -3.66 4.70 11.67
N MET A 660 -4.85 4.93 11.11
CA MET A 660 -5.83 3.85 10.97
C MET A 660 -5.45 2.85 9.88
N CYS A 661 -5.40 1.57 10.24
CA CYS A 661 -5.42 0.48 9.28
C CYS A 661 -6.86 0.23 8.81
N GLN A 662 -7.14 0.46 7.53
CA GLN A 662 -8.49 0.29 6.96
C GLN A 662 -8.98 -1.17 7.05
N SER A 663 -8.13 -2.12 6.68
CA SER A 663 -8.39 -3.55 6.85
C SER A 663 -8.56 -3.94 8.31
N GLY A 664 -7.81 -3.30 9.21
CA GLY A 664 -7.87 -3.53 10.65
C GLY A 664 -9.18 -3.02 11.25
N ALA A 665 -9.63 -1.83 10.87
CA ALA A 665 -10.96 -1.30 11.21
C ALA A 665 -12.09 -2.23 10.74
N ALA A 666 -12.00 -2.79 9.52
CA ALA A 666 -12.94 -3.79 9.04
C ALA A 666 -12.90 -5.08 9.88
N GLY A 667 -11.72 -5.53 10.29
CA GLY A 667 -11.54 -6.64 11.22
C GLY A 667 -12.14 -6.37 12.59
N MET A 668 -11.93 -5.18 13.16
CA MET A 668 -12.48 -4.79 14.46
C MET A 668 -14.01 -4.76 14.44
N ALA A 669 -14.61 -4.14 13.43
CA ALA A 669 -16.06 -4.08 13.27
C ALA A 669 -16.66 -5.47 12.97
N GLY A 670 -16.06 -6.23 12.05
CA GLY A 670 -16.62 -7.50 11.56
C GLY A 670 -16.40 -8.69 12.49
N LYS A 671 -15.21 -8.83 13.08
CA LYS A 671 -14.85 -9.97 13.93
C LYS A 671 -15.27 -9.79 15.39
N TYR A 672 -15.19 -8.56 15.88
CA TYR A 672 -15.37 -8.26 17.31
C TYR A 672 -16.52 -7.30 17.61
N GLY A 673 -17.31 -6.92 16.60
CA GLY A 673 -18.48 -6.05 16.77
C GLY A 673 -18.16 -4.65 17.26
N LYS A 674 -16.93 -4.16 17.07
CA LYS A 674 -16.51 -2.84 17.55
C LYS A 674 -17.22 -1.72 16.81
N THR A 675 -17.69 -0.74 17.58
CA THR A 675 -18.28 0.50 17.06
C THR A 675 -17.21 1.38 16.43
N TYR A 676 -17.62 2.31 15.55
CA TYR A 676 -16.68 3.25 14.92
C TYR A 676 -15.95 4.14 15.92
N ARG A 677 -16.56 4.38 17.10
CA ARG A 677 -15.95 5.15 18.20
C ARG A 677 -14.83 4.35 18.86
N GLU A 678 -15.05 3.06 19.14
CA GLU A 678 -14.00 2.17 19.68
C GLU A 678 -12.86 1.97 18.67
N ILE A 679 -13.18 1.86 17.38
CA ILE A 679 -12.17 1.79 16.30
C ILE A 679 -11.32 3.05 16.31
N ILE A 680 -11.93 4.23 16.36
CA ILE A 680 -11.20 5.50 16.39
C ILE A 680 -10.34 5.61 17.65
N GLU A 681 -10.86 5.22 18.82
CA GLU A 681 -10.08 5.26 20.07
C GLU A 681 -8.85 4.33 20.00
N PHE A 682 -8.99 3.16 19.40
CA PHE A 682 -7.87 2.23 19.21
C PHE A 682 -6.76 2.82 18.34
N TYR A 683 -7.10 3.42 17.19
CA TYR A 683 -6.09 3.96 16.26
C TYR A 683 -5.61 5.38 16.58
N PHE A 684 -6.37 6.14 17.37
CA PHE A 684 -6.09 7.53 17.72
C PHE A 684 -6.40 7.80 19.21
N PRO A 685 -5.70 7.14 20.14
CA PRO A 685 -6.00 7.24 21.57
C PRO A 685 -5.96 8.68 22.09
N GLY A 686 -6.90 9.02 22.97
CA GLY A 686 -6.98 10.34 23.59
C GLY A 686 -7.49 11.47 22.68
N THR A 687 -7.89 11.14 21.45
CA THR A 687 -8.61 12.08 20.58
C THR A 687 -10.10 12.13 20.92
N LYS A 688 -10.81 13.16 20.45
CA LYS A 688 -12.25 13.35 20.70
C LYS A 688 -13.00 13.64 19.43
N ILE A 689 -14.13 12.96 19.24
CA ILE A 689 -15.07 13.28 18.17
C ILE A 689 -15.83 14.56 18.53
N LYS A 690 -15.77 15.57 17.65
CA LYS A 690 -16.56 16.80 17.75
C LYS A 690 -17.41 16.96 16.49
N LYS A 691 -18.63 17.47 16.66
CA LYS A 691 -19.55 17.76 15.55
C LYS A 691 -19.45 19.21 15.12
N LEU A 692 -19.14 19.46 13.84
CA LEU A 692 -19.27 20.78 13.21
C LEU A 692 -20.74 21.15 13.13
N ARG A 693 -21.06 22.40 13.48
CA ARG A 693 -22.37 22.98 13.20
C ARG A 693 -22.36 23.50 11.76
N TYR A 694 -22.92 22.73 10.84
CA TYR A 694 -23.26 23.24 9.52
C TYR A 694 -24.54 24.09 9.61
N VAL A 695 -24.66 25.11 8.75
CA VAL A 695 -25.87 25.92 8.69
C VAL A 695 -26.95 25.12 7.96
N ARG A 696 -27.95 24.63 8.69
CA ARG A 696 -29.17 24.04 8.10
C ARG A 696 -30.01 25.16 7.48
N LYS A 697 -30.48 24.96 6.24
CA LYS A 697 -31.45 25.88 5.63
C LYS A 697 -32.75 25.79 6.43
N LYS A 698 -33.32 26.90 6.90
CA LYS A 698 -34.75 26.89 7.29
C LYS A 698 -35.54 26.39 6.06
N PRO A 699 -36.48 25.43 6.20
CA PRO A 699 -37.37 25.09 5.10
C PRO A 699 -38.02 26.38 4.61
N ALA A 700 -38.07 26.58 3.29
CA ALA A 700 -38.77 27.72 2.74
C ALA A 700 -40.22 27.58 3.17
N ILE A 701 -40.70 28.52 4.00
CA ILE A 701 -42.12 28.62 4.33
C ILE A 701 -42.81 28.79 2.98
N ALA A 702 -43.66 27.82 2.60
CA ALA A 702 -44.48 27.95 1.41
C ALA A 702 -45.26 29.25 1.55
N ALA A 703 -45.02 30.20 0.65
CA ALA A 703 -45.84 31.40 0.58
C ALA A 703 -47.29 30.93 0.40
N LYS A 704 -48.16 31.30 1.33
CA LYS A 704 -49.60 31.07 1.17
C LYS A 704 -50.01 31.67 -0.17
N PRO A 705 -50.79 30.95 -1.00
CA PRO A 705 -51.33 31.54 -2.21
C PRO A 705 -52.14 32.78 -1.83
N ALA A 706 -51.96 33.86 -2.59
CA ALA A 706 -52.72 35.08 -2.40
C ALA A 706 -54.23 34.75 -2.53
N PRO A 707 -55.10 35.32 -1.69
CA PRO A 707 -56.54 35.17 -1.86
C PRO A 707 -56.93 35.71 -3.24
N GLN A 708 -57.75 34.92 -3.96
CA GLN A 708 -58.30 35.26 -5.27
C GLN A 708 -59.27 36.45 -5.19
#